data_AF-A0A958EHU2-F1
#
_entry.id   AF-A0A958EHU2-F1
#
_cell.length_a   1.000
_cell.length_b   1.000
_cell.length_c   1.000
_cell.angle_alpha   90.00
_cell.angle_beta   90.00
_cell.angle_gamma   90.00
#
_symmetry.space_group_name_H-M   'P 1'
#
loop_
_entity.id
_entity.type
_entity.pdbx_description
1 polymer ?
#
loop_
_entity_poly.entity_id
_entity_poly.type
_entity_poly.pdbx_seq_one_letter_code
_entity_poly.pdbx_strand_id
1 'polypeptide(L)'
;VSLSLTSPFDNSVVTVTLPGQTPQTFTLNRGQTYLYRDFAGTLDGTTVVSSFPVGVIVSSDNTSGNSFSATQLIPEPLLGNQFAIPAPPAFLDGYLKACAVRDNTTITVDGVTQTTLNRGEVYSAFHTSGLFLEGSQNLVVLSYLVEVEGSAASTELVPAVDEGVDFVRLNTSGPGRVDSVQVVVPANERTLLRAGGQPVPESRFTLFGNGAYAQANFLLGNPINLNTSGASGLAARVVGEGPGGPTLTTSSARFRDFFTVTQLDSPVYGQPVRFRVSAPANFDPLFRFICYRPVGTLPYVIDNLVLQNGEYFGTIPGQYINEKGVEFHISFSDGTVLRTSPGVNAERDPAVISVPLANFQPPSLDIEAAVYKMISIPYPLDSPSVNSVIEDDYGPYDPAVWRVFRYLPSLGDYRELPDLVEGAEDFRRGRAFWLVANLDNIFDVDGTRTLSAVDSARVTLESGWNQLGNPFAFQVRWDSIPGADALQGPYYYDGVEYVIDNRLRPWEGVFVFNPGAAFDLVIPPYDALQGLGKSPQNGVDEVAWALRLQASIAGTRYRDTQTRLGWVEDGQPDPATLALREPPPVSSNLQVMILEEETSYLQYFKSFAEAGIRWRLRVASPGANQTVTLQFLEEAALREGFELACYDAKTGKSLPIRQGVLQLSTGASGERFLELAVGSADFQTQTAADLQPVITRFALQPNYPNPFNPETEIRFDLPRAGEVKLSVFNLLGQEIRTLSTGNY
;
A
#
# COMPACT_ATOMS: atom_id res chain seq x y z
N VAL A 1 -15.57 2.15 36.80
CA VAL A 1 -14.48 2.71 35.97
C VAL A 1 -13.53 1.58 35.57
N SER A 2 -13.00 1.61 34.36
CA SER A 2 -12.02 0.65 33.85
C SER A 2 -10.83 1.34 33.21
N LEU A 3 -9.66 0.71 33.32
CA LEU A 3 -8.39 1.11 32.70
C LEU A 3 -7.90 -0.08 31.88
N SER A 4 -7.72 0.11 30.59
CA SER A 4 -7.19 -0.88 29.65
C SER A 4 -5.84 -0.43 29.10
N LEU A 5 -4.85 -1.32 29.10
CA LEU A 5 -3.47 -1.07 28.68
C LEU A 5 -3.06 -2.12 27.65
N THR A 6 -2.87 -1.72 26.39
CA THR A 6 -2.56 -2.63 25.29
C THR A 6 -1.18 -2.35 24.73
N SER A 7 -0.33 -3.38 24.61
CA SER A 7 1.01 -3.22 24.05
C SER A 7 1.06 -3.58 22.55
N PRO A 8 1.62 -2.72 21.68
CA PRO A 8 1.99 -3.09 20.31
C PRO A 8 3.40 -3.73 20.20
N PHE A 9 4.15 -3.79 21.31
CA PHE A 9 5.52 -4.31 21.37
C PHE A 9 5.63 -5.52 22.29
N ASP A 10 6.57 -6.41 21.97
CA ASP A 10 6.90 -7.53 22.87
C ASP A 10 7.72 -7.05 24.07
N ASN A 11 7.56 -7.73 25.21
CA ASN A 11 8.31 -7.45 26.44
C ASN A 11 8.17 -6.01 26.98
N SER A 12 7.00 -5.39 26.83
CA SER A 12 6.72 -4.08 27.40
C SER A 12 6.50 -4.16 28.89
N VAL A 13 7.45 -3.64 29.67
CA VAL A 13 7.33 -3.55 31.12
C VAL A 13 6.43 -2.36 31.43
N VAL A 14 5.34 -2.60 32.15
CA VAL A 14 4.33 -1.59 32.50
C VAL A 14 4.18 -1.56 34.01
N THR A 15 4.27 -0.37 34.59
CA THR A 15 4.01 -0.10 36.01
C THR A 15 2.79 0.82 36.13
N VAL A 16 1.76 0.35 36.83
CA VAL A 16 0.54 1.10 37.13
C VAL A 16 0.51 1.44 38.61
N THR A 17 0.36 2.71 38.96
CA THR A 17 0.15 3.15 40.34
C THR A 17 -1.20 3.80 40.46
N LEU A 18 -2.14 3.12 41.14
CA LEU A 18 -3.46 3.66 41.43
C LEU A 18 -3.39 4.61 42.63
N PRO A 19 -4.34 5.56 42.77
CA PRO A 19 -4.32 6.55 43.83
C PRO A 19 -4.35 5.89 45.21
N GLY A 20 -3.38 6.22 46.07
CA GLY A 20 -3.27 5.67 47.42
C GLY A 20 -2.92 4.17 47.50
N GLN A 21 -2.51 3.55 46.38
CA GLN A 21 -2.13 2.13 46.32
C GLN A 21 -0.65 1.96 45.97
N THR A 22 -0.09 0.79 46.29
CA THR A 22 1.27 0.43 45.89
C THR A 22 1.36 0.17 44.38
N PRO A 23 2.45 0.57 43.70
CA PRO A 23 2.65 0.32 42.27
C PRO A 23 2.61 -1.16 41.91
N GLN A 24 1.96 -1.50 40.81
CA GLN A 24 1.88 -2.85 40.24
C GLN A 24 2.66 -2.90 38.93
N THR A 25 3.59 -3.84 38.78
CA THR A 25 4.41 -3.98 37.55
C THR A 25 4.18 -5.33 36.89
N PHE A 26 4.01 -5.33 35.57
CA PHE A 26 3.80 -6.53 34.75
C PHE A 26 4.38 -6.33 33.33
N THR A 27 4.53 -7.43 32.59
CA THR A 27 5.06 -7.42 31.22
C THR A 27 3.95 -7.76 30.22
N LEU A 28 3.80 -6.96 29.17
CA LEU A 28 2.88 -7.18 28.06
C LEU A 28 3.64 -7.51 26.77
N ASN A 29 3.19 -8.53 26.05
CA ASN A 29 3.61 -8.81 24.68
C ASN A 29 2.70 -8.13 23.66
N ARG A 30 3.11 -8.14 22.38
CA ARG A 30 2.34 -7.53 21.29
C ARG A 30 0.90 -8.07 21.26
N GLY A 31 -0.06 -7.16 21.20
CA GLY A 31 -1.50 -7.43 21.19
C GLY A 31 -2.09 -7.77 22.56
N GLN A 32 -1.27 -7.96 23.60
CA GLN A 32 -1.79 -8.25 24.94
C GLN A 32 -2.33 -6.99 25.61
N THR A 33 -3.40 -7.18 26.37
CA THR A 33 -4.11 -6.12 27.07
C THR A 33 -4.24 -6.45 28.56
N TYR A 34 -3.83 -5.53 29.42
CA TYR A 34 -4.16 -5.53 30.84
C TYR A 34 -5.43 -4.71 31.07
N LEU A 35 -6.37 -5.24 31.86
CA LEU A 35 -7.62 -4.58 32.17
C LEU A 35 -7.83 -4.51 33.69
N TYR A 36 -7.91 -3.29 34.22
CA TYR A 36 -8.34 -3.00 35.58
C TYR A 36 -9.80 -2.55 35.58
N ARG A 37 -10.61 -3.07 36.50
CA ARG A 37 -12.01 -2.64 36.72
C ARG A 37 -12.25 -2.40 38.21
N ASP A 38 -12.82 -1.25 38.53
CA ASP A 38 -13.32 -0.93 39.85
C ASP A 38 -14.72 -0.33 39.75
N PHE A 39 -15.67 -0.88 40.51
CA PHE A 39 -17.07 -0.48 40.54
C PHE A 39 -17.38 0.59 41.59
N ALA A 40 -16.44 0.92 42.50
CA ALA A 40 -16.66 1.87 43.59
C ALA A 40 -15.65 3.05 43.62
N GLY A 41 -14.60 3.03 42.80
CA GLY A 41 -13.47 3.97 42.86
C GLY A 41 -13.39 5.03 41.75
N THR A 42 -12.49 6.00 41.96
CA THR A 42 -12.01 6.98 40.96
C THR A 42 -10.61 6.56 40.47
N LEU A 43 -10.29 6.88 39.22
CA LEU A 43 -8.94 6.72 38.65
C LEU A 43 -8.13 8.03 38.63
N ASP A 44 -8.66 9.10 39.22
CA ASP A 44 -7.99 10.41 39.29
C ASP A 44 -6.62 10.30 39.99
N GLY A 45 -5.54 10.69 39.30
CA GLY A 45 -4.17 10.60 39.82
C GLY A 45 -3.46 9.26 39.57
N THR A 46 -4.08 8.34 38.80
CA THR A 46 -3.43 7.11 38.34
C THR A 46 -2.20 7.43 37.47
N THR A 47 -1.06 6.78 37.75
CA THR A 47 0.13 6.87 36.88
C THR A 47 0.40 5.56 36.17
N VAL A 48 0.79 5.66 34.90
CA VAL A 48 1.23 4.52 34.08
C VAL A 48 2.61 4.83 33.53
N VAL A 49 3.60 4.02 33.87
CA VAL A 49 4.97 4.11 33.36
C VAL A 49 5.23 2.87 32.52
N SER A 50 5.76 3.00 31.31
CA SER A 50 6.12 1.85 30.49
C SER A 50 7.45 2.01 29.79
N SER A 51 8.16 0.89 29.59
CA SER A 51 9.42 0.82 28.84
C SER A 51 9.24 1.00 27.33
N PHE A 52 8.02 0.80 26.81
CA PHE A 52 7.64 1.05 25.41
C PHE A 52 6.27 1.74 25.36
N PRO A 53 5.90 2.42 24.26
CA PRO A 53 4.58 3.01 24.13
C PRO A 53 3.47 1.94 24.28
N VAL A 54 2.51 2.20 25.17
CA VAL A 54 1.31 1.37 25.37
C VAL A 54 0.06 2.19 25.10
N GLY A 55 -0.95 1.58 24.47
CA GLY A 55 -2.27 2.18 24.34
C GLY A 55 -2.97 2.16 25.68
N VAL A 56 -3.43 3.33 26.16
CA VAL A 56 -4.17 3.46 27.42
C VAL A 56 -5.59 3.92 27.12
N ILE A 57 -6.58 3.17 27.58
CA ILE A 57 -8.00 3.52 27.45
C ILE A 57 -8.60 3.53 28.84
N VAL A 58 -9.25 4.64 29.20
CA VAL A 58 -10.03 4.75 30.42
C VAL A 58 -11.51 4.83 30.05
N SER A 59 -12.35 4.03 30.69
CA SER A 59 -13.81 4.11 30.56
C SER A 59 -14.47 4.20 31.93
N SER A 60 -15.63 4.81 32.03
CA SER A 60 -16.54 4.60 33.15
C SER A 60 -17.80 3.92 32.62
N ASP A 61 -18.42 3.03 33.41
CA ASP A 61 -19.74 2.51 33.05
C ASP A 61 -20.74 3.37 33.81
N ASN A 62 -21.37 4.33 33.13
CA ASN A 62 -22.50 5.07 33.71
C ASN A 62 -23.77 4.57 33.02
N THR A 63 -24.69 4.01 33.78
CA THR A 63 -25.93 3.37 33.29
C THR A 63 -26.95 4.36 32.71
N SER A 64 -26.61 5.66 32.62
CA SER A 64 -27.48 6.73 32.11
C SER A 64 -27.16 7.23 30.70
N GLY A 65 -26.21 6.65 29.97
CA GLY A 65 -26.06 6.90 28.53
C GLY A 65 -25.42 8.23 28.12
N ASN A 66 -24.61 8.86 28.99
CA ASN A 66 -23.91 10.11 28.66
C ASN A 66 -22.43 9.85 28.30
N SER A 67 -22.04 10.45 27.17
CA SER A 67 -20.83 10.23 26.36
C SER A 67 -19.50 10.23 27.12
N PHE A 68 -18.61 9.29 26.76
CA PHE A 68 -17.22 9.22 27.22
C PHE A 68 -16.28 9.89 26.21
N SER A 69 -15.46 10.83 26.67
CA SER A 69 -14.27 11.29 25.92
C SER A 69 -13.10 10.38 26.28
N ALA A 70 -12.59 9.62 25.31
CA ALA A 70 -11.23 9.10 25.41
C ALA A 70 -10.28 10.31 25.41
N THR A 71 -9.63 10.59 26.53
CA THR A 71 -8.66 11.68 26.61
C THR A 71 -7.41 11.29 25.82
N GLN A 72 -6.87 12.20 25.01
CA GLN A 72 -5.56 12.04 24.39
C GLN A 72 -4.48 11.87 25.47
N LEU A 73 -3.52 10.97 25.23
CA LEU A 73 -2.30 10.87 26.02
C LEU A 73 -1.32 11.94 25.53
N ILE A 74 -1.00 12.89 26.40
CA ILE A 74 0.11 13.81 26.15
C ILE A 74 1.34 13.28 26.91
N PRO A 75 2.43 12.93 26.22
CA PRO A 75 3.70 12.60 26.86
C PRO A 75 4.12 13.72 27.83
N GLU A 76 4.63 13.38 29.01
CA GLU A 76 5.10 14.37 30.00
C GLU A 76 6.01 15.49 29.43
N PRO A 77 6.90 15.23 28.44
CA PRO A 77 7.71 16.28 27.81
C PRO A 77 6.93 17.33 27.02
N LEU A 78 5.67 17.04 26.69
CA LEU A 78 4.74 17.87 25.92
C LEU A 78 3.70 18.53 26.78
N LEU A 79 3.82 18.46 28.10
CA LEU A 79 2.97 19.20 29.01
C LEU A 79 3.64 20.54 29.29
N GLY A 80 2.94 21.64 29.06
CA GLY A 80 3.34 22.93 29.59
C GLY A 80 2.95 23.12 31.07
N ASN A 81 3.25 24.32 31.58
CA ASN A 81 2.98 24.70 32.97
C ASN A 81 2.11 25.97 33.08
N GLN A 82 1.67 26.55 31.97
CA GLN A 82 0.87 27.76 31.92
C GLN A 82 -0.35 27.54 31.03
N PHE A 83 -1.53 27.86 31.54
CA PHE A 83 -2.81 27.53 30.90
C PHE A 83 -3.75 28.73 30.96
N ALA A 84 -4.25 29.14 29.79
CA ALA A 84 -5.28 30.17 29.69
C ALA A 84 -6.64 29.49 29.52
N ILE A 85 -7.46 29.51 30.58
CA ILE A 85 -8.75 28.83 30.61
C ILE A 85 -9.84 29.87 30.33
N PRO A 86 -10.60 29.75 29.22
CA PRO A 86 -11.65 30.70 28.89
C PRO A 86 -12.82 30.62 29.87
N ALA A 87 -13.61 31.68 29.95
CA ALA A 87 -14.85 31.69 30.71
C ALA A 87 -15.83 30.65 30.13
N PRO A 88 -16.57 29.93 30.98
CA PRO A 88 -17.65 29.07 30.50
C PRO A 88 -18.73 29.92 29.80
N PRO A 89 -19.52 29.34 28.89
CA PRO A 89 -20.72 29.99 28.39
C PRO A 89 -21.65 30.41 29.54
N ALA A 90 -22.41 31.50 29.38
CA ALA A 90 -23.21 32.09 30.45
C ALA A 90 -24.31 31.18 31.04
N PHE A 91 -24.61 30.07 30.39
CA PHE A 91 -25.63 29.09 30.77
C PHE A 91 -25.03 27.78 31.30
N LEU A 92 -23.70 27.70 31.45
CA LEU A 92 -22.97 26.53 31.96
C LEU A 92 -22.02 26.92 33.09
N ASP A 93 -21.79 25.95 33.97
CA ASP A 93 -20.83 26.05 35.06
C ASP A 93 -19.47 25.49 34.63
N GLY A 94 -18.39 26.24 34.87
CA GLY A 94 -17.02 25.84 34.53
C GLY A 94 -16.32 25.18 35.71
N TYR A 95 -15.71 24.03 35.46
CA TYR A 95 -14.85 23.35 36.42
C TYR A 95 -13.51 23.02 35.78
N LEU A 96 -12.44 23.07 36.59
CA LEU A 96 -11.11 22.66 36.18
C LEU A 96 -10.53 21.63 37.15
N LYS A 97 -9.69 20.76 36.62
CA LYS A 97 -8.79 19.87 37.36
C LYS A 97 -7.38 20.05 36.84
N ALA A 98 -6.44 20.39 37.71
CA ALA A 98 -5.01 20.45 37.41
C ALA A 98 -4.28 19.37 38.20
N CYS A 99 -3.68 18.41 37.50
CA CYS A 99 -2.90 17.33 38.10
C CYS A 99 -1.41 17.67 38.04
N ALA A 100 -0.73 17.56 39.17
CA ALA A 100 0.72 17.76 39.24
C ALA A 100 1.45 16.53 38.70
N VAL A 101 2.39 16.77 37.78
CA VAL A 101 3.19 15.69 37.18
C VAL A 101 4.44 15.38 38.01
N ARG A 102 4.81 16.28 38.93
CA ARG A 102 5.99 16.21 39.77
C ARG A 102 5.70 16.68 41.19
N ASP A 103 6.56 16.27 42.12
CA ASP A 103 6.43 16.63 43.52
C ASP A 103 6.71 18.11 43.77
N ASN A 104 6.06 18.66 44.80
CA ASN A 104 6.17 20.08 45.17
C ASN A 104 5.80 21.07 44.06
N THR A 105 4.82 20.72 43.22
CA THR A 105 4.30 21.62 42.19
C THR A 105 3.32 22.61 42.81
N THR A 106 3.75 23.86 42.99
CA THR A 106 2.88 24.97 43.39
C THR A 106 1.93 25.36 42.26
N ILE A 107 0.63 25.46 42.57
CA ILE A 107 -0.45 25.92 41.69
C ILE A 107 -0.78 27.38 42.02
N THR A 108 -0.79 28.22 41.00
CA THR A 108 -1.14 29.64 41.07
C THR A 108 -2.28 29.91 40.09
N VAL A 109 -3.28 30.68 40.52
CA VAL A 109 -4.39 31.13 39.67
C VAL A 109 -4.44 32.65 39.71
N ASP A 110 -4.38 33.27 38.54
CA ASP A 110 -4.34 34.73 38.33
C ASP A 110 -3.28 35.45 39.20
N GLY A 111 -2.13 34.81 39.37
CA GLY A 111 -1.01 35.31 40.17
C GLY A 111 -1.14 35.06 41.68
N VAL A 112 -2.21 34.41 42.14
CA VAL A 112 -2.43 34.04 43.55
C VAL A 112 -2.17 32.55 43.76
N THR A 113 -1.19 32.23 44.62
CA THR A 113 -0.89 30.84 45.00
C THR A 113 -2.07 30.20 45.70
N GLN A 114 -2.51 29.06 45.18
CA GLN A 114 -3.64 28.30 45.69
C GLN A 114 -3.21 27.17 46.61
N THR A 115 -2.26 26.33 46.14
CA THR A 115 -1.80 25.15 46.88
C THR A 115 -0.45 24.65 46.34
N THR A 116 0.17 23.68 47.01
CA THR A 116 1.31 22.91 46.50
C THR A 116 0.96 21.43 46.49
N LEU A 117 1.17 20.79 45.35
CA LEU A 117 0.76 19.41 45.07
C LEU A 117 1.99 18.53 44.89
N ASN A 118 1.89 17.29 45.37
CA ASN A 118 2.80 16.23 44.98
C ASN A 118 2.35 15.53 43.70
N ARG A 119 3.22 14.71 43.10
CA ARG A 119 2.93 14.00 41.86
C ARG A 119 1.65 13.17 41.99
N GLY A 120 0.73 13.36 41.04
CA GLY A 120 -0.57 12.68 40.98
C GLY A 120 -1.66 13.31 41.84
N GLU A 121 -1.34 14.29 42.69
CA GLU A 121 -2.35 15.08 43.39
C GLU A 121 -3.02 16.08 42.44
N VAL A 122 -4.29 16.39 42.71
CA VAL A 122 -5.14 17.18 41.83
C VAL A 122 -5.68 18.39 42.57
N TYR A 123 -5.48 19.58 41.99
CA TYR A 123 -6.22 20.79 42.34
C TYR A 123 -7.50 20.87 41.52
N SER A 124 -8.63 21.11 42.18
CA SER A 124 -9.93 21.28 41.51
C SER A 124 -10.51 22.64 41.87
N ALA A 125 -11.07 23.35 40.89
CA ALA A 125 -11.70 24.65 41.13
C ALA A 125 -12.91 24.88 40.22
N PHE A 126 -13.87 25.62 40.76
CA PHE A 126 -15.01 26.16 40.03
C PHE A 126 -14.67 27.55 39.50
N HIS A 127 -15.13 27.88 38.29
CA HIS A 127 -14.93 29.20 37.70
C HIS A 127 -16.11 29.64 36.83
N THR A 128 -16.46 30.93 36.92
CA THR A 128 -17.48 31.60 36.09
C THR A 128 -16.88 32.64 35.16
N SER A 129 -15.59 32.94 35.32
CA SER A 129 -14.80 33.82 34.46
C SER A 129 -13.62 33.07 33.85
N GLY A 130 -12.99 33.68 32.85
CA GLY A 130 -11.71 33.20 32.35
C GLY A 130 -10.63 33.42 33.39
N LEU A 131 -9.67 32.50 33.48
CA LEU A 131 -8.59 32.54 34.46
C LEU A 131 -7.29 32.05 33.83
N PHE A 132 -6.18 32.46 34.42
CA PHE A 132 -4.85 31.98 34.07
C PHE A 132 -4.32 31.09 35.18
N LEU A 133 -3.97 29.85 34.83
CA LEU A 133 -3.48 28.85 35.75
C LEU A 133 -2.02 28.54 35.46
N GLU A 134 -1.19 28.57 36.50
CA GLU A 134 0.24 28.33 36.42
C GLU A 134 0.68 27.27 37.42
N GLY A 135 1.48 26.33 36.95
CA GLY A 135 2.28 25.44 37.76
C GLY A 135 3.72 25.94 37.83
N SER A 136 4.33 25.86 39.01
CA SER A 136 5.80 25.96 39.13
C SER A 136 6.54 24.86 38.33
N GLN A 137 5.81 23.80 37.94
CA GLN A 137 6.25 22.69 37.08
C GLN A 137 5.08 22.25 36.18
N ASN A 138 5.35 21.36 35.20
CA ASN A 138 4.37 20.92 34.21
C ASN A 138 3.12 20.30 34.84
N LEU A 139 1.96 20.56 34.21
CA LEU A 139 0.65 20.11 34.68
C LEU A 139 -0.10 19.38 33.56
N VAL A 140 -1.03 18.52 33.97
CA VAL A 140 -2.13 18.09 33.09
C VAL A 140 -3.38 18.85 33.53
N VAL A 141 -3.97 19.62 32.64
CA VAL A 141 -5.12 20.46 32.97
C VAL A 141 -6.34 20.03 32.16
N LEU A 142 -7.41 19.70 32.87
CA LEU A 142 -8.71 19.36 32.31
C LEU A 142 -9.70 20.46 32.65
N SER A 143 -10.57 20.82 31.71
CA SER A 143 -11.74 21.66 31.95
C SER A 143 -13.00 20.87 31.60
N TYR A 144 -14.05 20.99 32.41
CA TYR A 144 -15.35 20.45 32.08
C TYR A 144 -16.47 21.45 32.35
N LEU A 145 -17.51 21.38 31.53
CA LEU A 145 -18.71 22.21 31.65
C LEU A 145 -19.86 21.35 32.17
N VAL A 146 -20.66 21.89 33.07
CA VAL A 146 -21.81 21.22 33.68
C VAL A 146 -23.08 22.05 33.47
N GLU A 147 -24.17 21.41 33.05
CA GLU A 147 -25.49 22.03 33.05
C GLU A 147 -26.02 22.23 34.48
N VAL A 148 -26.68 23.37 34.72
CA VAL A 148 -27.20 23.81 36.03
C VAL A 148 -28.19 22.79 36.66
N GLU A 149 -28.73 21.84 35.89
CA GLU A 149 -29.63 20.77 36.36
C GLU A 149 -29.01 19.35 36.34
N GLY A 150 -27.68 19.25 36.24
CA GLY A 150 -26.93 18.09 36.72
C GLY A 150 -26.92 16.83 35.85
N SER A 151 -27.31 16.90 34.57
CA SER A 151 -27.44 15.69 33.74
C SER A 151 -26.42 15.52 32.61
N ALA A 152 -25.59 16.50 32.26
CA ALA A 152 -24.55 16.27 31.25
C ALA A 152 -23.28 17.11 31.48
N ALA A 153 -22.12 16.44 31.41
CA ALA A 153 -20.80 17.03 31.60
C ALA A 153 -19.91 16.74 30.39
N SER A 154 -19.31 17.77 29.82
CA SER A 154 -18.37 17.66 28.70
C SER A 154 -16.95 18.00 29.18
N THR A 155 -15.99 17.10 28.99
CA THR A 155 -14.60 17.24 29.49
C THR A 155 -13.62 17.41 28.33
N GLU A 156 -12.64 18.31 28.49
CA GLU A 156 -11.60 18.61 27.52
C GLU A 156 -10.24 18.81 28.21
N LEU A 157 -9.17 18.44 27.51
CA LEU A 157 -7.81 18.76 27.92
C LEU A 157 -7.46 20.19 27.46
N VAL A 158 -7.01 21.01 28.40
CA VAL A 158 -6.61 22.39 28.12
C VAL A 158 -5.15 22.37 27.64
N PRO A 159 -4.86 22.81 26.40
CA PRO A 159 -3.48 22.92 25.94
C PRO A 159 -2.74 24.01 26.71
N ALA A 160 -1.45 23.84 26.90
CA ALA A 160 -0.64 24.91 27.48
C ALA A 160 -0.47 26.08 26.50
N VAL A 161 -0.24 27.29 27.03
CA VAL A 161 -0.16 28.52 26.21
C VAL A 161 1.04 28.54 25.27
N ASP A 162 2.09 27.78 25.57
CA ASP A 162 3.30 27.62 24.75
C ASP A 162 3.17 26.54 23.66
N GLU A 163 2.10 25.73 23.68
CA GLU A 163 1.81 24.66 22.72
C GLU A 163 0.97 25.12 21.50
N GLY A 164 0.85 26.43 21.28
CA GLY A 164 -0.15 27.11 20.43
C GLY A 164 -0.49 26.51 19.05
N VAL A 165 -1.68 26.85 18.56
CA VAL A 165 -2.30 26.36 17.30
C VAL A 165 -2.09 27.35 16.14
N ASP A 166 -1.60 26.92 14.97
CA ASP A 166 -1.41 27.83 13.81
C ASP A 166 -2.71 28.25 13.10
N PHE A 167 -3.70 27.34 12.98
CA PHE A 167 -4.99 27.63 12.35
C PHE A 167 -6.06 26.63 12.80
N VAL A 168 -7.33 27.06 12.80
CA VAL A 168 -8.48 26.20 13.13
C VAL A 168 -9.47 26.21 11.97
N ARG A 169 -9.69 25.03 11.37
CA ARG A 169 -10.68 24.81 10.32
C ARG A 169 -11.80 23.92 10.85
N LEU A 170 -13.03 24.42 10.80
CA LEU A 170 -14.21 23.70 11.27
C LEU A 170 -15.16 23.45 10.09
N ASN A 171 -15.34 22.18 9.73
CA ASN A 171 -16.33 21.75 8.73
C ASN A 171 -17.59 21.27 9.47
N THR A 172 -18.70 22.01 9.38
CA THR A 172 -19.99 21.59 9.95
C THR A 172 -20.78 20.80 8.89
N SER A 173 -21.08 19.53 9.14
CA SER A 173 -21.88 18.70 8.24
C SER A 173 -23.38 18.87 8.51
N GLY A 174 -24.06 19.70 7.72
CA GLY A 174 -25.53 19.75 7.63
C GLY A 174 -26.22 20.80 8.52
N PRO A 175 -27.51 21.09 8.26
CA PRO A 175 -28.29 22.04 9.05
C PRO A 175 -28.61 21.42 10.41
N GLY A 176 -27.81 21.80 11.40
CA GLY A 176 -28.05 21.54 12.81
C GLY A 176 -26.77 21.27 13.61
N ARG A 177 -26.56 22.10 14.65
CA ARG A 177 -26.04 21.70 15.98
C ARG A 177 -24.52 21.75 16.23
N VAL A 178 -23.88 22.87 15.90
CA VAL A 178 -22.70 23.38 16.63
C VAL A 178 -22.92 24.88 16.85
N ASP A 179 -22.89 25.37 18.09
CA ASP A 179 -23.44 26.71 18.39
C ASP A 179 -22.37 27.80 18.61
N SER A 180 -21.15 27.47 19.09
CA SER A 180 -20.08 28.49 19.15
C SER A 180 -18.64 27.96 19.21
N VAL A 181 -17.68 28.81 18.84
CA VAL A 181 -16.24 28.63 19.08
C VAL A 181 -15.76 29.72 20.03
N GLN A 182 -15.10 29.32 21.11
CA GLN A 182 -14.36 30.23 21.98
C GLN A 182 -12.89 30.23 21.55
N VAL A 183 -12.33 31.41 21.36
CA VAL A 183 -10.94 31.59 20.96
C VAL A 183 -10.22 32.38 22.03
N VAL A 184 -9.04 31.92 22.43
CA VAL A 184 -8.13 32.58 23.36
C VAL A 184 -6.85 32.95 22.63
N VAL A 185 -6.41 34.19 22.79
CA VAL A 185 -5.15 34.73 22.25
C VAL A 185 -4.49 35.63 23.30
N PRO A 186 -3.16 35.85 23.22
CA PRO A 186 -2.53 36.91 24.00
C PRO A 186 -3.19 38.27 23.73
N ALA A 187 -3.40 39.05 24.79
CA ALA A 187 -4.18 40.29 24.70
C ALA A 187 -3.56 41.33 23.76
N ASN A 188 -2.23 41.37 23.65
CA ASN A 188 -1.48 42.21 22.74
C ASN A 188 -1.56 41.75 21.26
N GLU A 189 -2.05 40.53 21.02
CA GLU A 189 -2.10 39.91 19.70
C GLU A 189 -3.53 39.76 19.16
N ARG A 190 -4.54 40.22 19.91
CA ARG A 190 -5.96 40.13 19.53
C ARG A 190 -6.30 40.76 18.17
N THR A 191 -5.49 41.72 17.71
CA THR A 191 -5.63 42.38 16.40
C THR A 191 -5.18 41.50 15.22
N LEU A 192 -4.47 40.40 15.49
CA LEU A 192 -3.98 39.45 14.50
C LEU A 192 -5.03 38.38 14.14
N LEU A 193 -6.10 38.24 14.93
CA LEU A 193 -7.15 37.25 14.69
C LEU A 193 -8.02 37.65 13.50
N ARG A 194 -8.16 36.70 12.56
CA ARG A 194 -9.04 36.83 11.39
C ARG A 194 -10.10 35.73 11.37
N ALA A 195 -11.34 36.10 11.07
CA ALA A 195 -12.45 35.19 10.87
C ALA A 195 -12.99 35.33 9.43
N GLY A 196 -12.95 34.24 8.66
CA GLY A 196 -13.32 34.27 7.23
C GLY A 196 -12.44 35.22 6.40
N GLY A 197 -11.19 35.43 6.83
CA GLY A 197 -10.26 36.39 6.21
C GLY A 197 -10.38 37.83 6.69
N GLN A 198 -11.40 38.18 7.47
CA GLN A 198 -11.61 39.55 7.98
C GLN A 198 -11.08 39.73 9.41
N PRO A 199 -10.47 40.88 9.77
CA PRO A 199 -10.05 41.15 11.14
C PRO A 199 -11.22 41.08 12.14
N VAL A 200 -10.99 40.47 13.30
CA VAL A 200 -11.98 40.46 14.38
C VAL A 200 -11.90 41.78 15.16
N PRO A 201 -13.02 42.53 15.31
CA PRO A 201 -13.01 43.79 16.05
C PRO A 201 -12.62 43.61 17.51
N GLU A 202 -11.82 44.52 18.07
CA GLU A 202 -11.37 44.45 19.48
C GLU A 202 -12.53 44.42 20.48
N SER A 203 -13.67 45.03 20.14
CA SER A 203 -14.89 45.02 20.97
C SER A 203 -15.52 43.63 21.14
N ARG A 204 -15.08 42.63 20.37
CA ARG A 204 -15.50 41.24 20.49
C ARG A 204 -14.71 40.46 21.55
N PHE A 205 -13.65 41.04 22.09
CA PHE A 205 -12.78 40.38 23.05
C PHE A 205 -13.07 40.80 24.49
N THR A 206 -13.05 39.83 25.39
CA THR A 206 -13.04 40.04 26.83
C THR A 206 -11.66 39.69 27.37
N LEU A 207 -11.05 40.57 28.17
CA LEU A 207 -9.73 40.34 28.75
C LEU A 207 -9.83 39.50 30.05
N PHE A 208 -8.85 38.64 30.28
CA PHE A 208 -8.72 37.84 31.50
C PHE A 208 -7.24 37.54 31.81
N GLY A 209 -6.97 36.82 32.92
CA GLY A 209 -5.60 36.50 33.32
C GLY A 209 -4.77 37.74 33.62
N ASN A 210 -5.30 38.67 34.42
CA ASN A 210 -4.73 40.01 34.65
C ASN A 210 -4.50 40.84 33.38
N GLY A 211 -5.28 40.59 32.33
CA GLY A 211 -5.19 41.30 31.06
C GLY A 211 -4.12 40.77 30.11
N ALA A 212 -3.48 39.64 30.43
CA ALA A 212 -2.51 38.98 29.56
C ALA A 212 -3.17 38.27 28.38
N TYR A 213 -4.44 37.84 28.52
CA TYR A 213 -5.16 37.10 27.50
C TYR A 213 -6.50 37.76 27.14
N ALA A 214 -6.94 37.53 25.92
CA ALA A 214 -8.18 37.98 25.37
C ALA A 214 -8.96 36.77 24.84
N GLN A 215 -10.25 36.69 25.18
CA GLN A 215 -11.16 35.66 24.66
C GLN A 215 -12.23 36.27 23.76
N ALA A 216 -12.60 35.58 22.68
CA ALA A 216 -13.72 35.95 21.82
C ALA A 216 -14.61 34.73 21.52
N ASN A 217 -15.92 34.95 21.46
CA ASN A 217 -16.90 33.92 21.13
C ASN A 217 -17.48 34.17 19.73
N PHE A 218 -17.57 33.11 18.91
CA PHE A 218 -18.11 33.13 17.55
C PHE A 218 -19.25 32.14 17.42
N LEU A 219 -20.42 32.59 17.00
CA LEU A 219 -21.54 31.70 16.69
C LEU A 219 -21.30 31.01 15.34
N LEU A 220 -21.55 29.71 15.25
CA LEU A 220 -21.34 28.92 14.03
C LEU A 220 -22.66 28.79 13.24
N GLY A 221 -22.78 29.52 12.13
CA GLY A 221 -23.91 29.41 11.20
C GLY A 221 -23.55 28.86 9.82
N ASN A 222 -22.26 28.77 9.50
CA ASN A 222 -21.65 28.32 8.25
C ASN A 222 -20.19 27.89 8.54
N PRO A 223 -19.48 27.21 7.61
CA PRO A 223 -18.05 26.96 7.77
C PRO A 223 -17.29 28.27 8.00
N ILE A 224 -16.50 28.36 9.07
CA ILE A 224 -15.66 29.52 9.39
C ILE A 224 -14.20 29.07 9.45
N ASN A 225 -13.34 29.79 8.74
CA ASN A 225 -11.89 29.66 8.85
C ASN A 225 -11.37 30.71 9.85
N LEU A 226 -10.74 30.25 10.93
CA LEU A 226 -10.06 31.10 11.91
C LEU A 226 -8.54 30.96 11.71
N ASN A 227 -7.85 32.08 11.51
CA ASN A 227 -6.41 32.12 11.32
C ASN A 227 -5.81 33.33 12.05
N THR A 228 -4.69 33.11 12.71
CA THR A 228 -3.84 34.14 13.30
C THR A 228 -2.48 34.12 12.62
N SER A 229 -2.34 34.76 11.46
CA SER A 229 -1.05 34.85 10.77
C SER A 229 -0.02 35.56 11.67
N GLY A 230 0.77 34.79 12.42
CA GLY A 230 1.84 35.28 13.30
C GLY A 230 1.49 35.54 14.78
N ALA A 231 0.33 35.10 15.30
CA ALA A 231 0.09 35.15 16.76
C ALA A 231 0.77 33.95 17.47
N SER A 232 1.33 34.18 18.64
CA SER A 232 1.81 33.16 19.56
C SER A 232 0.66 32.68 20.45
N GLY A 233 0.53 31.36 20.67
CA GLY A 233 -0.39 30.84 21.70
C GLY A 233 -1.90 30.94 21.41
N LEU A 234 -2.33 30.79 20.14
CA LEU A 234 -3.75 30.61 19.83
C LEU A 234 -4.26 29.30 20.42
N ALA A 235 -5.33 29.37 21.22
CA ALA A 235 -6.09 28.21 21.68
C ALA A 235 -7.57 28.38 21.27
N ALA A 236 -8.20 27.30 20.83
CA ALA A 236 -9.61 27.32 20.42
C ALA A 236 -10.38 26.14 20.99
N ARG A 237 -11.60 26.42 21.40
CA ARG A 237 -12.54 25.48 22.01
C ARG A 237 -13.86 25.53 21.24
N VAL A 238 -14.39 24.37 20.85
CA VAL A 238 -15.69 24.26 20.16
C VAL A 238 -16.76 23.85 21.18
N VAL A 239 -17.92 24.51 21.17
CA VAL A 239 -19.04 24.26 22.08
C VAL A 239 -20.33 24.02 21.28
N GLY A 240 -21.08 22.95 21.58
CA GLY A 240 -22.37 22.65 20.92
C GLY A 240 -23.40 21.98 21.83
N GLU A 241 -24.70 22.21 21.57
CA GLU A 241 -25.84 21.64 22.32
C GLU A 241 -26.68 20.64 21.48
N GLY A 242 -27.14 19.54 22.10
CA GLY A 242 -28.02 18.54 21.47
C GLY A 242 -29.12 18.01 22.40
N PRO A 243 -30.15 17.31 21.88
CA PRO A 243 -31.18 16.67 22.69
C PRO A 243 -30.55 15.45 23.37
N GLY A 244 -30.21 15.61 24.64
CA GLY A 244 -29.38 14.68 25.42
C GLY A 244 -28.18 15.32 26.12
N GLY A 245 -27.97 16.63 25.97
CA GLY A 245 -26.91 17.41 26.64
C GLY A 245 -25.82 17.92 25.68
N PRO A 246 -24.85 18.72 26.18
CA PRO A 246 -23.75 19.27 25.39
C PRO A 246 -22.86 18.16 24.83
N THR A 247 -22.57 18.21 23.53
CA THR A 247 -21.59 17.33 22.87
C THR A 247 -20.40 18.18 22.46
N LEU A 248 -19.28 18.07 23.19
CA LEU A 248 -17.99 18.63 22.77
C LEU A 248 -17.28 17.64 21.84
N THR A 249 -16.81 18.12 20.69
CA THR A 249 -15.90 17.39 19.80
C THR A 249 -14.59 18.17 19.73
N THR A 250 -13.47 17.49 19.93
CA THR A 250 -12.14 18.06 20.18
C THR A 250 -11.61 18.98 19.07
N SER A 251 -10.78 19.93 19.49
CA SER A 251 -9.95 20.80 18.65
C SER A 251 -8.80 20.01 18.00
N SER A 252 -8.41 20.42 16.79
CA SER A 252 -7.12 20.02 16.21
C SER A 252 -6.12 21.13 16.51
N ALA A 253 -5.05 20.79 17.23
CA ALA A 253 -3.92 21.68 17.47
C ALA A 253 -2.78 21.29 16.52
N ARG A 254 -2.30 22.23 15.71
CA ARG A 254 -0.96 22.15 15.11
C ARG A 254 -0.02 22.96 15.99
N PHE A 255 0.83 22.27 16.74
CA PHE A 255 1.86 22.85 17.60
C PHE A 255 2.84 23.69 16.77
N ARG A 256 3.21 24.88 17.25
CA ARG A 256 4.34 25.62 16.69
C ARG A 256 5.63 24.84 16.92
N ASP A 257 6.45 24.66 15.87
CA ASP A 257 7.78 24.09 16.03
C ASP A 257 8.63 24.99 16.96
N PHE A 258 9.27 24.38 17.97
CA PHE A 258 10.17 25.07 18.92
C PHE A 258 11.40 25.68 18.22
N PHE A 259 11.74 25.17 17.02
CA PHE A 259 12.83 25.63 16.17
C PHE A 259 12.29 26.12 14.83
N THR A 260 12.96 27.09 14.21
CA THR A 260 12.73 27.41 12.81
C THR A 260 13.85 26.78 11.97
N VAL A 261 13.50 25.84 11.09
CA VAL A 261 14.43 25.21 10.16
C VAL A 261 14.29 25.87 8.79
N THR A 262 15.35 26.50 8.30
CA THR A 262 15.44 27.11 6.97
C THR A 262 16.39 26.32 6.09
N GLN A 263 15.90 25.79 4.98
CA GLN A 263 16.75 25.26 3.92
C GLN A 263 17.42 26.44 3.18
N LEU A 264 18.74 26.42 3.07
CA LEU A 264 19.51 27.53 2.47
C LEU A 264 19.77 27.34 0.98
N ASP A 265 19.79 26.09 0.51
CA ASP A 265 20.09 25.73 -0.88
C ASP A 265 18.87 25.09 -1.52
N SER A 266 18.63 25.34 -2.81
CA SER A 266 17.71 24.50 -3.58
C SER A 266 18.31 23.09 -3.72
N PRO A 267 17.50 22.02 -3.56
CA PRO A 267 18.02 20.67 -3.64
C PRO A 267 18.34 20.33 -5.11
N VAL A 268 19.54 19.80 -5.34
CA VAL A 268 20.01 19.36 -6.66
C VAL A 268 20.60 17.97 -6.48
N TYR A 269 20.24 17.04 -7.36
CA TYR A 269 20.72 15.65 -7.34
C TYR A 269 22.26 15.60 -7.20
N GLY A 270 22.75 14.84 -6.21
CA GLY A 270 24.17 14.66 -5.94
C GLY A 270 24.88 15.84 -5.27
N GLN A 271 24.22 16.98 -5.04
CA GLN A 271 24.79 18.16 -4.40
C GLN A 271 24.36 18.27 -2.93
N PRO A 272 25.23 18.74 -2.02
CA PRO A 272 24.86 18.90 -0.61
C PRO A 272 23.80 19.99 -0.41
N VAL A 273 22.96 19.82 0.62
CA VAL A 273 21.94 20.82 1.01
C VAL A 273 22.24 21.33 2.42
N ARG A 274 22.35 22.65 2.57
CA ARG A 274 22.62 23.30 3.86
C ARG A 274 21.36 23.79 4.53
N PHE A 275 21.39 23.74 5.86
CA PHE A 275 20.30 24.16 6.74
C PHE A 275 20.79 25.18 7.74
N ARG A 276 19.93 26.16 8.03
CA ARG A 276 20.03 27.05 9.17
C ARG A 276 18.89 26.74 10.13
N VAL A 277 19.21 26.58 11.40
CA VAL A 277 18.23 26.34 12.46
C VAL A 277 18.34 27.44 13.50
N SER A 278 17.25 28.19 13.67
CA SER A 278 17.13 29.24 14.66
C SER A 278 16.39 28.70 15.88
N ALA A 279 16.96 28.93 17.06
CA ALA A 279 16.41 28.52 18.35
C ALA A 279 16.21 29.75 19.27
N PRO A 280 15.42 29.65 20.35
CA PRO A 280 15.25 30.74 21.31
C PRO A 280 16.59 31.17 21.93
N ALA A 281 16.75 32.47 22.21
CA ALA A 281 18.04 33.07 22.62
C ALA A 281 18.66 32.49 23.92
N ASN A 282 17.87 31.83 24.76
CA ASN A 282 18.31 31.21 26.02
C ASN A 282 18.40 29.68 25.94
N PHE A 283 18.32 29.10 24.74
CA PHE A 283 18.38 27.65 24.55
C PHE A 283 19.83 27.20 24.33
N ASP A 284 20.39 26.47 25.30
CA ASP A 284 21.75 25.90 25.23
C ASP A 284 21.71 24.36 25.32
N PRO A 285 21.61 23.66 24.18
CA PRO A 285 21.48 22.21 24.14
C PRO A 285 22.84 21.50 24.26
N LEU A 286 22.89 20.42 25.05
CA LEU A 286 24.03 19.51 25.14
C LEU A 286 24.27 18.77 23.82
N PHE A 287 23.20 18.33 23.15
CA PHE A 287 23.23 17.60 21.90
C PHE A 287 22.46 18.36 20.82
N ARG A 288 22.99 18.36 19.60
CA ARG A 288 22.44 19.10 18.46
C ARG A 288 22.72 18.36 17.16
N PHE A 289 21.71 17.73 16.61
CA PHE A 289 21.85 16.83 15.48
C PHE A 289 20.94 17.22 14.32
N ILE A 290 21.43 16.98 13.11
CA ILE A 290 20.62 16.76 11.93
C ILE A 290 20.65 15.25 11.67
N CYS A 291 19.48 14.63 11.67
CA CYS A 291 19.29 13.23 11.37
C CYS A 291 18.69 13.14 9.97
N TYR A 292 19.28 12.36 9.07
CA TYR A 292 18.77 12.24 7.69
C TYR A 292 18.97 10.84 7.09
N ARG A 293 18.19 10.52 6.06
CA ARG A 293 18.25 9.24 5.32
C ARG A 293 17.55 9.36 3.96
N PRO A 294 17.88 8.51 2.97
CA PRO A 294 17.03 8.33 1.80
C PRO A 294 15.64 7.82 2.22
N VAL A 295 14.58 8.31 1.56
CA VAL A 295 13.19 7.91 1.85
C VAL A 295 13.04 6.39 1.88
N GLY A 296 12.31 5.88 2.87
CA GLY A 296 12.00 4.44 3.01
C GLY A 296 13.14 3.56 3.52
N THR A 297 14.29 4.14 3.91
CA THR A 297 15.45 3.40 4.44
C THR A 297 15.62 3.58 5.97
N LEU A 298 16.34 2.67 6.63
CA LEU A 298 16.77 2.76 8.04
C LEU A 298 18.22 2.26 8.18
N PRO A 299 18.97 2.67 9.21
CA PRO A 299 18.66 3.72 10.19
C PRO A 299 18.93 5.14 9.64
N TYR A 300 18.61 6.16 10.44
CA TYR A 300 19.07 7.54 10.19
C TYR A 300 20.59 7.66 10.33
N VAL A 301 21.19 8.49 9.48
CA VAL A 301 22.53 9.04 9.67
C VAL A 301 22.41 10.27 10.58
N ILE A 302 23.33 10.40 11.53
CA ILE A 302 23.30 11.45 12.56
C ILE A 302 24.56 12.31 12.43
N ASP A 303 24.39 13.59 12.11
CA ASP A 303 25.48 14.57 12.04
C ASP A 303 25.26 15.72 13.03
N ASN A 304 26.36 16.33 13.49
CA ASN A 304 26.31 17.45 14.42
C ASN A 304 25.94 18.77 13.71
N LEU A 305 25.10 19.57 14.37
CA LEU A 305 24.91 20.96 14.01
C LEU A 305 26.06 21.84 14.56
N VAL A 306 26.47 22.83 13.77
CA VAL A 306 27.55 23.77 14.11
C VAL A 306 26.94 25.11 14.52
N LEU A 307 27.26 25.58 15.74
CA LEU A 307 26.82 26.90 16.23
C LEU A 307 27.72 28.00 15.66
N GLN A 308 27.13 28.99 14.99
CA GLN A 308 27.81 30.17 14.47
C GLN A 308 26.91 31.40 14.64
N ASN A 309 27.42 32.46 15.28
CA ASN A 309 26.71 33.72 15.48
C ASN A 309 25.30 33.59 16.11
N GLY A 310 25.10 32.62 17.01
CA GLY A 310 23.82 32.39 17.68
C GLY A 310 22.81 31.53 16.89
N GLU A 311 23.21 31.02 15.72
CA GLU A 311 22.38 30.11 14.91
C GLU A 311 23.11 28.79 14.66
N TYR A 312 22.35 27.72 14.43
CA TYR A 312 22.90 26.39 14.16
C TYR A 312 22.87 26.08 12.67
N PHE A 313 23.93 25.45 12.17
CA PHE A 313 24.06 25.10 10.76
C PHE A 313 24.31 23.60 10.59
N GLY A 314 23.62 22.99 9.62
CA GLY A 314 23.75 21.58 9.26
C GLY A 314 23.93 21.42 7.76
N THR A 315 24.45 20.27 7.33
CA THR A 315 24.57 19.94 5.91
C THR A 315 24.24 18.47 5.72
N ILE A 316 23.37 18.18 4.77
CA ILE A 316 23.17 16.82 4.27
C ILE A 316 24.10 16.63 3.08
N PRO A 317 25.02 15.64 3.11
CA PRO A 317 25.96 15.40 2.01
C PRO A 317 25.24 15.01 0.72
N GLY A 318 25.81 15.42 -0.42
CA GLY A 318 25.20 15.23 -1.75
C GLY A 318 24.90 13.77 -2.12
N GLN A 319 25.65 12.80 -1.60
CA GLN A 319 25.38 11.37 -1.83
C GLN A 319 24.02 10.88 -1.30
N TYR A 320 23.43 11.61 -0.34
CA TYR A 320 22.10 11.32 0.18
C TYR A 320 21.00 12.04 -0.60
N ILE A 321 21.33 13.12 -1.32
CA ILE A 321 20.40 13.86 -2.18
C ILE A 321 20.28 13.11 -3.51
N ASN A 322 19.42 12.09 -3.53
CA ASN A 322 19.26 11.17 -4.65
C ASN A 322 17.79 11.04 -5.09
N GLU A 323 17.54 10.10 -6.01
CA GLU A 323 16.24 9.88 -6.66
C GLU A 323 15.16 9.37 -5.71
N LYS A 324 15.52 8.83 -4.54
CA LYS A 324 14.53 8.45 -3.52
C LYS A 324 13.95 9.67 -2.81
N GLY A 325 14.66 10.80 -2.80
CA GLY A 325 14.39 11.92 -1.90
C GLY A 325 14.99 11.69 -0.51
N VAL A 326 14.91 12.69 0.35
CA VAL A 326 15.54 12.64 1.68
C VAL A 326 14.55 12.97 2.78
N GLU A 327 14.47 12.08 3.75
CA GLU A 327 13.83 12.33 5.03
C GLU A 327 14.86 12.86 6.01
N PHE A 328 14.51 13.91 6.75
CA PHE A 328 15.37 14.46 7.77
C PHE A 328 14.57 15.05 8.93
N HIS A 329 15.22 15.15 10.08
CA HIS A 329 14.75 15.92 11.19
C HIS A 329 15.90 16.55 11.95
N ILE A 330 15.58 17.60 12.69
CA ILE A 330 16.50 18.22 13.64
C ILE A 330 16.19 17.69 15.03
N SER A 331 17.23 17.41 15.81
CA SER A 331 17.12 16.95 17.19
C SER A 331 18.02 17.77 18.09
N PHE A 332 17.46 18.36 19.13
CA PHE A 332 18.22 18.99 20.20
C PHE A 332 17.88 18.35 21.54
N SER A 333 18.87 18.20 22.40
CA SER A 333 18.65 17.76 23.78
C SER A 333 19.53 18.51 24.76
N ASP A 334 18.96 18.87 25.91
CA ASP A 334 19.68 19.41 27.06
C ASP A 334 20.11 18.32 28.07
N GLY A 335 19.98 17.04 27.70
CA GLY A 335 20.26 15.88 28.55
C GLY A 335 19.06 15.42 29.39
N THR A 336 17.97 16.18 29.42
CA THR A 336 16.72 15.83 30.12
C THR A 336 15.50 15.82 29.21
N VAL A 337 15.48 16.69 28.20
CA VAL A 337 14.40 16.82 27.23
C VAL A 337 15.00 16.66 25.83
N LEU A 338 14.31 15.90 24.97
CA LEU A 338 14.57 15.85 23.53
C LEU A 338 13.51 16.68 22.83
N ARG A 339 13.94 17.63 21.99
CA ARG A 339 13.06 18.40 21.12
C ARG A 339 13.45 18.16 19.67
N THR A 340 12.44 17.94 18.82
CA THR A 340 12.65 17.67 17.41
C THR A 340 11.91 18.68 16.52
N SER A 341 12.35 18.80 15.28
CA SER A 341 11.61 19.48 14.21
C SER A 341 11.70 18.63 12.95
N PRO A 342 10.56 18.29 12.32
CA PRO A 342 9.19 18.70 12.68
C PRO A 342 8.64 17.95 13.91
N GLY A 343 7.87 18.66 14.75
CA GLY A 343 7.02 18.08 15.81
C GLY A 343 7.69 17.09 16.78
N VAL A 344 6.87 16.31 17.49
CA VAL A 344 7.29 15.35 18.53
C VAL A 344 6.96 13.96 18.01
N ASN A 345 7.88 13.40 17.23
CA ASN A 345 7.95 12.05 16.62
C ASN A 345 8.60 12.16 15.23
N ALA A 346 9.61 13.02 15.09
CA ALA A 346 10.20 13.33 13.80
C ALA A 346 10.86 12.12 13.11
N GLU A 347 11.11 11.03 13.84
CA GLU A 347 11.54 9.75 13.26
C GLU A 347 10.41 9.05 12.46
N ARG A 348 9.15 9.26 12.85
CA ARG A 348 7.94 8.72 12.21
C ARG A 348 7.28 9.68 11.23
N ASP A 349 7.43 10.99 11.48
CA ASP A 349 6.91 12.06 10.62
C ASP A 349 8.05 13.05 10.33
N PRO A 350 9.06 12.66 9.54
CA PRO A 350 10.20 13.53 9.24
C PRO A 350 9.84 14.64 8.25
N ALA A 351 10.63 15.71 8.24
CA ALA A 351 10.61 16.63 7.12
C ALA A 351 11.21 15.96 5.89
N VAL A 352 10.75 16.35 4.70
CA VAL A 352 11.20 15.74 3.45
C VAL A 352 11.75 16.79 2.51
N ILE A 353 12.87 16.47 1.87
CA ILE A 353 13.45 17.24 0.78
C ILE A 353 13.02 16.56 -0.52
N SER A 354 12.10 17.22 -1.22
CA SER A 354 11.81 16.87 -2.62
C SER A 354 12.94 17.35 -3.51
N VAL A 355 13.59 16.42 -4.20
CA VAL A 355 14.65 16.69 -5.18
C VAL A 355 13.98 16.80 -6.56
N PRO A 356 14.06 17.94 -7.25
CA PRO A 356 13.65 18.07 -8.64
C PRO A 356 14.47 17.11 -9.51
N LEU A 357 13.80 16.41 -10.40
CA LEU A 357 14.40 15.50 -11.37
C LEU A 357 14.10 16.04 -12.77
N ALA A 358 15.15 16.21 -13.58
CA ALA A 358 15.07 16.69 -14.95
C ALA A 358 15.97 15.81 -15.82
N ASN A 359 15.47 15.39 -16.98
CA ASN A 359 16.05 14.39 -17.88
C ASN A 359 16.51 13.16 -17.09
N PHE A 360 15.67 12.70 -16.15
CA PHE A 360 16.07 11.66 -15.21
C PHE A 360 15.93 10.29 -15.87
N GLN A 361 17.07 9.68 -16.16
CA GLN A 361 17.16 8.35 -16.74
C GLN A 361 17.05 7.30 -15.63
N PRO A 362 16.03 6.44 -15.64
CA PRO A 362 15.89 5.41 -14.63
C PRO A 362 17.05 4.42 -14.70
N PRO A 363 17.87 4.27 -13.64
CA PRO A 363 19.09 3.47 -13.70
C PRO A 363 18.85 1.97 -13.90
N SER A 364 17.62 1.50 -13.65
CA SER A 364 17.23 0.09 -13.73
C SER A 364 16.26 -0.24 -14.86
N LEU A 365 15.86 0.75 -15.68
CA LEU A 365 14.92 0.51 -16.77
C LEU A 365 15.68 0.47 -18.10
N ASP A 366 15.70 -0.71 -18.71
CA ASP A 366 16.24 -0.91 -20.04
C ASP A 366 15.08 -1.18 -21.02
N ILE A 367 15.07 -0.44 -22.13
CA ILE A 367 14.06 -0.55 -23.19
C ILE A 367 14.77 -1.01 -24.45
N GLU A 368 14.86 -2.33 -24.61
CA GLU A 368 15.43 -2.97 -25.79
C GLU A 368 14.49 -2.80 -27.00
N ALA A 369 15.06 -2.50 -28.17
CA ALA A 369 14.29 -2.38 -29.40
C ALA A 369 13.47 -3.66 -29.72
N ALA A 370 12.22 -3.46 -30.11
CA ALA A 370 11.21 -4.48 -30.41
C ALA A 370 10.92 -5.45 -29.25
N VAL A 371 11.14 -5.02 -28.01
CA VAL A 371 10.82 -5.78 -26.80
C VAL A 371 9.77 -5.06 -25.99
N TYR A 372 8.72 -5.78 -25.58
CA TYR A 372 7.73 -5.24 -24.68
C TYR A 372 8.31 -5.12 -23.28
N LYS A 373 8.21 -3.92 -22.69
CA LYS A 373 8.57 -3.64 -21.31
C LYS A 373 7.37 -3.08 -20.57
N MET A 374 7.05 -3.62 -19.40
CA MET A 374 6.03 -3.01 -18.55
C MET A 374 6.69 -1.92 -17.70
N ILE A 375 6.34 -0.67 -17.96
CA ILE A 375 6.91 0.51 -17.30
C ILE A 375 5.94 1.08 -16.28
N SER A 376 6.48 1.75 -15.27
CA SER A 376 5.72 2.54 -14.29
C SER A 376 6.53 3.78 -13.89
N ILE A 377 5.84 4.82 -13.41
CA ILE A 377 6.50 6.05 -12.97
C ILE A 377 6.26 6.23 -11.47
N PRO A 378 7.32 6.16 -10.63
CA PRO A 378 7.18 6.18 -9.18
C PRO A 378 6.99 7.58 -8.59
N TYR A 379 6.92 8.61 -9.43
CA TYR A 379 6.86 10.02 -9.01
C TYR A 379 5.56 10.70 -9.43
N PRO A 380 5.17 11.78 -8.72
CA PRO A 380 4.19 12.71 -9.25
C PRO A 380 4.75 13.42 -10.48
N LEU A 381 3.98 13.45 -11.56
CA LEU A 381 4.34 14.17 -12.78
C LEU A 381 3.59 15.49 -12.83
N ASP A 382 4.28 16.56 -13.20
CA ASP A 382 3.63 17.84 -13.49
C ASP A 382 2.75 17.74 -14.75
N SER A 383 3.04 16.80 -15.67
CA SER A 383 2.24 16.50 -16.86
C SER A 383 2.25 14.99 -17.17
N PRO A 384 1.19 14.23 -16.80
CA PRO A 384 1.19 12.77 -16.86
C PRO A 384 0.68 12.18 -18.20
N SER A 385 0.62 12.99 -19.28
CA SER A 385 0.18 12.54 -20.60
C SER A 385 1.27 11.80 -21.37
N VAL A 386 0.89 11.01 -22.37
CA VAL A 386 1.86 10.34 -23.26
C VAL A 386 2.80 11.34 -23.94
N ASN A 387 2.28 12.47 -24.41
CA ASN A 387 3.08 13.49 -25.08
C ASN A 387 4.18 14.08 -24.19
N SER A 388 4.02 14.03 -22.87
CA SER A 388 4.97 14.60 -21.92
C SER A 388 5.95 13.58 -21.35
N VAL A 389 5.74 12.30 -21.61
CA VAL A 389 6.47 11.18 -20.97
C VAL A 389 7.14 10.26 -21.99
N ILE A 390 6.62 10.22 -23.22
CA ILE A 390 7.07 9.28 -24.25
C ILE A 390 7.45 10.01 -25.55
N GLU A 391 6.71 11.05 -25.97
CA GLU A 391 6.96 11.72 -27.25
C GLU A 391 8.24 12.57 -27.27
N ASP A 392 8.69 13.06 -26.12
CA ASP A 392 9.97 13.74 -25.96
C ASP A 392 11.15 12.82 -26.25
N ASP A 393 11.04 11.56 -25.81
CA ASP A 393 12.03 10.52 -26.09
C ASP A 393 11.88 9.99 -27.53
N TYR A 394 10.71 9.50 -27.91
CA TYR A 394 10.55 8.70 -29.13
C TYR A 394 9.97 9.48 -30.33
N GLY A 395 9.71 10.78 -30.16
CA GLY A 395 9.03 11.61 -31.14
C GLY A 395 7.51 11.42 -31.15
N PRO A 396 6.79 12.13 -32.03
CA PRO A 396 5.34 12.02 -32.16
C PRO A 396 4.88 10.58 -32.35
N TYR A 397 3.70 10.24 -31.84
CA TYR A 397 3.19 8.87 -31.93
C TYR A 397 3.19 8.33 -33.38
N ASP A 398 3.94 7.26 -33.57
CA ASP A 398 3.97 6.45 -34.79
C ASP A 398 4.01 4.97 -34.37
N PRO A 399 2.97 4.17 -34.68
CA PRO A 399 2.92 2.76 -34.28
C PRO A 399 4.01 1.89 -34.91
N ALA A 400 4.71 2.37 -35.95
CA ALA A 400 5.89 1.72 -36.49
C ALA A 400 7.16 2.01 -35.67
N VAL A 401 7.15 3.07 -34.86
CA VAL A 401 8.27 3.49 -34.00
C VAL A 401 8.03 3.04 -32.57
N TRP A 402 6.91 3.39 -31.95
CA TRP A 402 6.62 3.05 -30.57
C TRP A 402 5.11 2.93 -30.31
N ARG A 403 4.74 2.08 -29.33
CA ARG A 403 3.34 1.81 -28.97
C ARG A 403 3.21 1.65 -27.47
N VAL A 404 2.09 2.11 -26.92
CA VAL A 404 1.78 2.01 -25.49
C VAL A 404 0.40 1.38 -25.26
N PHE A 405 0.31 0.45 -24.31
CA PHE A 405 -0.91 -0.29 -24.02
C PHE A 405 -1.19 -0.39 -22.54
N ARG A 406 -2.47 -0.52 -22.21
CA ARG A 406 -2.92 -0.88 -20.87
C ARG A 406 -3.98 -1.97 -20.92
N TYR A 407 -3.88 -2.95 -20.04
CA TYR A 407 -4.91 -3.93 -19.79
C TYR A 407 -6.04 -3.31 -18.97
N LEU A 408 -7.26 -3.42 -19.46
CA LEU A 408 -8.44 -2.93 -18.76
C LEU A 408 -9.23 -4.14 -18.22
N PRO A 409 -9.28 -4.33 -16.88
CA PRO A 409 -9.97 -5.48 -16.28
C PRO A 409 -11.43 -5.57 -16.72
N SER A 410 -12.10 -4.42 -16.83
CA SER A 410 -13.48 -4.31 -17.33
C SER A 410 -13.70 -4.82 -18.76
N LEU A 411 -12.66 -4.80 -19.61
CA LEU A 411 -12.71 -5.33 -20.98
C LEU A 411 -12.18 -6.76 -21.07
N GLY A 412 -11.35 -7.18 -20.11
CA GLY A 412 -10.61 -8.43 -20.21
C GLY A 412 -9.56 -8.41 -21.33
N ASP A 413 -9.15 -7.23 -21.80
CA ASP A 413 -8.29 -7.06 -22.96
C ASP A 413 -7.44 -5.77 -22.88
N TYR A 414 -6.46 -5.67 -23.76
CA TYR A 414 -5.60 -4.51 -23.93
C TYR A 414 -6.27 -3.40 -24.73
N ARG A 415 -6.03 -2.18 -24.28
CA ARG A 415 -6.31 -0.95 -25.02
C ARG A 415 -4.99 -0.29 -25.39
N GLU A 416 -4.79 -0.03 -26.67
CA GLU A 416 -3.72 0.85 -27.15
C GLU A 416 -4.10 2.31 -26.86
N LEU A 417 -3.13 3.09 -26.39
CA LEU A 417 -3.36 4.44 -25.85
C LEU A 417 -2.47 5.49 -26.53
N PRO A 418 -2.65 5.74 -27.85
CA PRO A 418 -1.86 6.75 -28.56
C PRO A 418 -2.13 8.17 -28.05
N ASP A 419 -3.37 8.45 -27.64
CA ASP A 419 -3.84 9.75 -27.17
C ASP A 419 -4.13 9.72 -25.66
N LEU A 420 -3.17 9.21 -24.88
CA LEU A 420 -3.29 9.10 -23.43
C LEU A 420 -3.34 10.50 -22.80
N VAL A 421 -4.57 10.93 -22.44
CA VAL A 421 -4.85 12.23 -21.84
C VAL A 421 -4.90 12.17 -20.32
N GLU A 422 -4.51 13.28 -19.69
CA GLU A 422 -4.60 13.48 -18.25
C GLU A 422 -6.03 13.19 -17.72
N GLY A 423 -6.12 12.50 -16.58
CA GLY A 423 -7.40 12.17 -15.94
C GLY A 423 -7.88 10.74 -16.15
N ALA A 424 -8.03 10.31 -17.41
CA ALA A 424 -8.69 9.04 -17.74
C ALA A 424 -7.75 7.83 -17.58
N GLU A 425 -6.63 7.83 -18.31
CA GLU A 425 -5.68 6.70 -18.38
C GLU A 425 -4.23 7.19 -18.29
N ASP A 426 -3.98 8.22 -17.51
CA ASP A 426 -2.68 8.90 -17.37
C ASP A 426 -1.63 8.14 -16.54
N PHE A 427 -0.36 8.52 -16.73
CA PHE A 427 0.76 8.04 -15.93
C PHE A 427 0.64 8.53 -14.49
N ARG A 428 0.29 7.63 -13.58
CA ARG A 428 0.23 7.93 -12.14
C ARG A 428 0.92 6.86 -11.34
N ARG A 429 1.37 7.24 -10.14
CA ARG A 429 1.94 6.32 -9.17
C ARG A 429 1.04 5.12 -8.97
N GLY A 430 1.62 3.93 -9.05
CA GLY A 430 0.90 2.67 -8.89
C GLY A 430 0.28 2.12 -10.17
N ARG A 431 0.31 2.86 -11.27
CA ARG A 431 -0.13 2.36 -12.59
C ARG A 431 1.07 1.89 -13.41
N ALA A 432 0.83 0.87 -14.21
CA ALA A 432 1.80 0.36 -15.16
C ALA A 432 1.21 0.28 -16.57
N PHE A 433 2.09 0.38 -17.56
CA PHE A 433 1.77 0.38 -18.98
C PHE A 433 2.77 -0.48 -19.73
N TRP A 434 2.32 -1.13 -20.78
CA TRP A 434 3.22 -1.74 -21.74
C TRP A 434 3.77 -0.67 -22.68
N LEU A 435 5.08 -0.67 -22.88
CA LEU A 435 5.77 0.11 -23.90
C LEU A 435 6.57 -0.86 -24.79
N VAL A 436 6.52 -0.63 -26.10
CA VAL A 436 7.42 -1.26 -27.07
C VAL A 436 7.88 -0.17 -28.04
N ALA A 437 9.18 -0.13 -28.31
CA ALA A 437 9.79 0.82 -29.24
C ALA A 437 10.74 0.07 -30.18
N ASN A 438 10.83 0.47 -31.45
CA ASN A 438 11.67 -0.13 -32.49
C ASN A 438 13.00 0.62 -32.69
N LEU A 439 13.36 1.50 -31.75
CA LEU A 439 14.59 2.28 -31.75
C LEU A 439 15.24 2.11 -30.38
N ASP A 440 16.56 1.95 -30.37
CA ASP A 440 17.34 2.11 -29.16
C ASP A 440 17.37 3.61 -28.82
N ASN A 441 16.59 4.01 -27.83
CA ASN A 441 16.65 5.35 -27.29
C ASN A 441 16.65 5.31 -25.76
N ILE A 442 17.17 6.37 -25.16
CA ILE A 442 17.20 6.48 -23.71
C ILE A 442 15.83 6.97 -23.26
N PHE A 443 15.20 6.20 -22.37
CA PHE A 443 13.99 6.61 -21.69
C PHE A 443 14.34 7.53 -20.54
N ASP A 444 13.76 8.73 -20.52
CA ASP A 444 13.89 9.64 -19.39
C ASP A 444 12.54 10.23 -18.99
N VAL A 445 12.53 10.91 -17.85
CA VAL A 445 11.32 11.56 -17.35
C VAL A 445 11.67 12.98 -16.91
N ASP A 446 10.87 13.91 -17.42
CA ASP A 446 10.95 15.34 -17.13
C ASP A 446 9.82 15.83 -16.20
N GLY A 447 10.00 17.04 -15.67
CA GLY A 447 8.93 17.74 -14.94
C GLY A 447 8.45 16.99 -13.69
N THR A 448 9.38 16.42 -12.92
CA THR A 448 9.04 15.62 -11.74
C THR A 448 9.92 15.94 -10.53
N ARG A 449 9.53 15.41 -9.38
CA ARG A 449 10.23 15.59 -8.10
C ARG A 449 10.05 14.37 -7.22
N THR A 450 11.04 14.09 -6.38
CA THR A 450 10.93 13.02 -5.39
C THR A 450 9.79 13.31 -4.42
N LEU A 451 9.24 12.24 -3.83
CA LEU A 451 8.08 12.33 -2.94
C LEU A 451 8.38 13.21 -1.72
N SER A 452 7.37 13.98 -1.31
CA SER A 452 7.42 14.89 -0.15
C SER A 452 6.83 14.27 1.13
N ALA A 453 6.29 13.06 1.06
CA ALA A 453 5.65 12.40 2.19
C ALA A 453 5.73 10.87 2.03
N VAL A 454 5.97 10.20 3.15
CA VAL A 454 6.05 8.74 3.31
C VAL A 454 4.63 8.15 3.37
N ASP A 455 3.72 8.64 2.52
CA ASP A 455 2.35 8.17 2.47
C ASP A 455 2.28 6.87 1.68
N SER A 456 1.61 5.87 2.26
CA SER A 456 1.26 4.64 1.54
C SER A 456 0.52 4.98 0.26
N ALA A 457 0.93 4.36 -0.84
CA ALA A 457 0.24 4.51 -2.11
C ALA A 457 -1.03 3.65 -2.10
N ARG A 458 -2.12 4.19 -2.61
CA ARG A 458 -3.38 3.44 -2.78
C ARG A 458 -3.59 3.17 -4.25
N VAL A 459 -3.76 1.89 -4.58
CA VAL A 459 -4.07 1.45 -5.95
C VAL A 459 -5.32 0.60 -5.90
N THR A 460 -6.37 1.03 -6.59
CA THR A 460 -7.59 0.23 -6.73
C THR A 460 -7.31 -0.95 -7.66
N LEU A 461 -7.54 -2.16 -7.15
CA LEU A 461 -7.51 -3.39 -7.93
C LEU A 461 -8.94 -3.81 -8.21
N GLU A 462 -9.30 -3.94 -9.49
CA GLU A 462 -10.58 -4.49 -9.91
C GLU A 462 -10.58 -6.02 -9.78
N SER A 463 -11.74 -6.66 -9.93
CA SER A 463 -11.80 -8.12 -10.03
C SER A 463 -11.10 -8.59 -11.32
N GLY A 464 -10.31 -9.65 -11.24
CA GLY A 464 -9.55 -10.18 -12.37
C GLY A 464 -8.12 -9.62 -12.47
N TRP A 465 -7.58 -9.56 -13.69
CA TRP A 465 -6.21 -9.14 -13.96
C TRP A 465 -6.04 -7.63 -13.91
N ASN A 466 -5.01 -7.16 -13.21
CA ASN A 466 -4.66 -5.75 -13.07
C ASN A 466 -3.17 -5.53 -13.40
N GLN A 467 -2.86 -4.44 -14.10
CA GLN A 467 -1.49 -3.95 -14.23
C GLN A 467 -1.18 -3.00 -13.06
N LEU A 468 -0.17 -3.36 -12.26
CA LEU A 468 0.26 -2.63 -11.08
C LEU A 468 1.69 -2.13 -11.29
N GLY A 469 1.92 -0.84 -11.08
CA GLY A 469 3.27 -0.26 -11.04
C GLY A 469 3.79 -0.15 -9.62
N ASN A 470 5.12 -0.14 -9.44
CA ASN A 470 5.68 0.25 -8.14
C ASN A 470 5.52 1.77 -7.93
N PRO A 471 4.78 2.22 -6.91
CA PRO A 471 4.53 3.66 -6.69
C PRO A 471 5.70 4.39 -6.00
N PHE A 472 6.85 3.75 -5.83
CA PHE A 472 8.03 4.27 -5.15
C PHE A 472 9.32 4.04 -5.94
N ALA A 473 10.30 4.93 -5.78
CA ALA A 473 11.60 4.87 -6.44
C ALA A 473 12.58 3.88 -5.79
N PHE A 474 12.08 3.02 -4.92
CA PHE A 474 12.81 1.95 -4.26
C PHE A 474 11.98 0.68 -4.32
N GLN A 475 12.64 -0.45 -4.13
CA GLN A 475 11.99 -1.75 -4.20
C GLN A 475 11.04 -1.94 -3.00
N VAL A 476 9.84 -2.47 -3.20
CA VAL A 476 8.90 -2.86 -2.12
C VAL A 476 8.72 -4.38 -2.12
N ARG A 477 8.69 -5.04 -0.97
CA ARG A 477 8.43 -6.49 -0.93
C ARG A 477 6.94 -6.74 -1.06
N TRP A 478 6.56 -7.65 -1.95
CA TRP A 478 5.16 -8.02 -2.14
C TRP A 478 4.55 -8.64 -0.88
N ASP A 479 5.27 -9.55 -0.21
CA ASP A 479 4.85 -10.17 1.05
C ASP A 479 4.70 -9.20 2.25
N SER A 480 5.18 -7.97 2.12
CA SER A 480 5.03 -6.94 3.16
C SER A 480 3.78 -6.07 3.00
N ILE A 481 3.06 -6.21 1.88
CA ILE A 481 1.89 -5.41 1.56
C ILE A 481 0.65 -6.06 2.19
N PRO A 482 -0.08 -5.37 3.07
CA PRO A 482 -1.31 -5.91 3.65
C PRO A 482 -2.35 -6.25 2.56
N GLY A 483 -2.87 -7.48 2.58
CA GLY A 483 -3.86 -7.97 1.62
C GLY A 483 -3.27 -8.56 0.33
N ALA A 484 -1.96 -8.53 0.14
CA ALA A 484 -1.30 -9.16 -1.01
C ALA A 484 -1.38 -10.69 -1.00
N ASP A 485 -1.62 -11.30 0.17
CA ASP A 485 -1.87 -12.73 0.37
C ASP A 485 -3.20 -13.21 -0.24
N ALA A 486 -4.15 -12.30 -0.47
CA ALA A 486 -5.41 -12.59 -1.14
C ALA A 486 -5.33 -12.52 -2.68
N LEU A 487 -4.16 -12.19 -3.22
CA LEU A 487 -3.91 -11.95 -4.65
C LEU A 487 -2.99 -13.02 -5.23
N GLN A 488 -3.07 -13.28 -6.55
CA GLN A 488 -2.06 -14.08 -7.25
C GLN A 488 -1.06 -13.18 -7.96
N GLY A 489 0.22 -13.56 -7.90
CA GLY A 489 1.35 -12.78 -8.43
C GLY A 489 2.29 -12.29 -7.32
N PRO A 490 3.13 -11.30 -7.62
CA PRO A 490 3.13 -10.47 -8.82
C PRO A 490 3.94 -11.12 -9.96
N TYR A 491 3.46 -10.94 -11.19
CA TYR A 491 4.07 -11.49 -12.39
C TYR A 491 4.82 -10.40 -13.16
N TYR A 492 6.14 -10.53 -13.23
CA TYR A 492 7.02 -9.70 -14.04
C TYR A 492 7.14 -10.24 -15.44
N TYR A 493 7.26 -9.37 -16.43
CA TYR A 493 7.69 -9.79 -17.75
C TYR A 493 9.12 -9.37 -18.00
N ASP A 494 9.97 -10.34 -18.32
CA ASP A 494 11.40 -10.12 -18.49
C ASP A 494 11.81 -9.83 -19.95
N GLY A 495 10.84 -9.55 -20.82
CA GLY A 495 11.02 -9.41 -22.27
C GLY A 495 10.80 -10.70 -23.05
N VAL A 496 10.65 -11.84 -22.36
CA VAL A 496 10.43 -13.15 -22.97
C VAL A 496 9.31 -13.93 -22.30
N GLU A 497 9.23 -14.00 -20.98
CA GLU A 497 8.21 -14.76 -20.27
C GLU A 497 7.73 -14.02 -19.01
N TYR A 498 6.62 -14.47 -18.44
CA TYR A 498 6.24 -14.04 -17.10
C TYR A 498 7.04 -14.80 -16.06
N VAL A 499 7.59 -14.10 -15.06
CA VAL A 499 8.32 -14.67 -13.93
C VAL A 499 7.74 -14.13 -12.62
N ILE A 500 7.71 -14.97 -11.59
CA ILE A 500 7.23 -14.56 -10.26
C ILE A 500 8.42 -14.05 -9.44
N ASP A 501 8.33 -12.83 -8.94
CA ASP A 501 9.35 -12.21 -8.08
C ASP A 501 8.67 -11.50 -6.90
N ASN A 502 9.15 -11.69 -5.67
CA ASN A 502 8.55 -11.12 -4.46
C ASN A 502 8.78 -9.62 -4.27
N ARG A 503 9.25 -8.94 -5.30
CA ARG A 503 9.81 -7.59 -5.19
C ARG A 503 9.11 -6.74 -6.22
N LEU A 504 8.38 -5.72 -5.81
CA LEU A 504 7.97 -4.60 -6.65
C LEU A 504 9.20 -3.74 -6.96
N ARG A 505 9.70 -3.80 -8.20
CA ARG A 505 10.91 -3.08 -8.63
C ARG A 505 10.54 -1.67 -9.08
N PRO A 506 11.34 -0.64 -8.75
CA PRO A 506 11.05 0.71 -9.21
C PRO A 506 11.09 0.76 -10.74
N TRP A 507 10.25 1.61 -11.34
CA TRP A 507 10.13 1.81 -12.80
C TRP A 507 9.51 0.67 -13.60
N GLU A 508 9.28 -0.49 -12.99
CA GLU A 508 8.71 -1.66 -13.65
C GLU A 508 7.27 -1.89 -13.20
N GLY A 509 6.48 -2.48 -14.09
CA GLY A 509 5.14 -2.96 -13.81
C GLY A 509 5.07 -4.47 -13.64
N VAL A 510 3.99 -4.92 -13.01
CA VAL A 510 3.64 -6.33 -12.84
C VAL A 510 2.18 -6.58 -13.18
N PHE A 511 1.84 -7.82 -13.52
CA PHE A 511 0.47 -8.30 -13.44
C PHE A 511 0.16 -8.84 -12.05
N VAL A 512 -1.07 -8.61 -11.60
CA VAL A 512 -1.64 -9.16 -10.38
C VAL A 512 -3.06 -9.62 -10.67
N PHE A 513 -3.43 -10.82 -10.21
CA PHE A 513 -4.80 -11.31 -10.29
C PHE A 513 -5.52 -11.14 -8.96
N ASN A 514 -6.66 -10.45 -8.98
CA ASN A 514 -7.57 -10.34 -7.86
C ASN A 514 -8.75 -11.31 -8.05
N PRO A 515 -8.82 -12.42 -7.29
CA PRO A 515 -9.93 -13.37 -7.38
C PRO A 515 -11.24 -12.85 -6.77
N GLY A 516 -11.19 -11.75 -6.01
CA GLY A 516 -12.32 -11.21 -5.25
C GLY A 516 -12.97 -9.98 -5.88
N ALA A 517 -13.71 -9.25 -5.04
CA ALA A 517 -14.27 -7.96 -5.40
C ALA A 517 -13.19 -6.87 -5.47
N ALA A 518 -13.51 -5.75 -6.11
CA ALA A 518 -12.59 -4.63 -6.20
C ALA A 518 -12.28 -4.03 -4.81
N PHE A 519 -11.02 -3.67 -4.56
CA PHE A 519 -10.59 -3.03 -3.32
C PHE A 519 -9.35 -2.15 -3.53
N ASP A 520 -9.07 -1.26 -2.58
CA ASP A 520 -7.86 -0.44 -2.59
C ASP A 520 -6.70 -1.17 -1.90
N LEU A 521 -5.69 -1.57 -2.67
CA LEU A 521 -4.44 -2.08 -2.15
C LEU A 521 -3.61 -0.90 -1.60
N VAL A 522 -3.23 -0.97 -0.33
CA VAL A 522 -2.44 0.06 0.36
C VAL A 522 -0.98 -0.39 0.43
N ILE A 523 -0.15 0.13 -0.47
CA ILE A 523 1.27 -0.22 -0.60
C ILE A 523 2.10 0.68 0.31
N PRO A 524 2.75 0.14 1.36
CA PRO A 524 3.54 0.95 2.27
C PRO A 524 4.91 1.34 1.67
N PRO A 525 5.48 2.46 2.08
CA PRO A 525 6.73 3.03 1.56
C PRO A 525 7.99 2.46 2.24
N TYR A 526 8.11 1.14 2.34
CA TYR A 526 9.28 0.50 2.96
C TYR A 526 10.22 -0.14 1.93
N ASP A 527 11.52 0.15 2.02
CA ASP A 527 12.52 -0.48 1.15
C ASP A 527 12.69 -1.96 1.50
N ALA A 528 12.47 -2.79 0.48
CA ALA A 528 12.46 -4.24 0.52
C ALA A 528 13.78 -4.90 0.94
N LEU A 529 14.88 -4.16 0.89
CA LEU A 529 16.20 -4.66 1.29
C LEU A 529 16.31 -4.86 2.81
N GLN A 530 15.30 -4.44 3.58
CA GLN A 530 15.31 -4.50 5.04
C GLN A 530 14.47 -5.66 5.58
N GLY A 531 14.88 -6.92 5.35
CA GLY A 531 14.29 -8.06 6.04
C GLY A 531 14.48 -9.43 5.37
N LEU A 532 14.54 -10.47 6.20
CA LEU A 532 14.35 -11.87 5.79
C LEU A 532 12.85 -12.13 5.66
N GLY A 533 12.28 -11.95 4.48
CA GLY A 533 10.91 -12.41 4.20
C GLY A 533 10.91 -13.66 3.32
N LYS A 534 9.80 -14.38 3.32
CA LYS A 534 9.64 -15.63 2.58
C LYS A 534 9.62 -15.35 1.06
N SER A 535 9.96 -16.33 0.24
CA SER A 535 9.68 -16.25 -1.20
C SER A 535 8.15 -16.24 -1.40
N PRO A 536 7.60 -15.70 -2.50
CA PRO A 536 6.17 -15.87 -2.80
C PRO A 536 5.92 -17.38 -2.84
N GLN A 537 4.93 -17.84 -2.09
CA GLN A 537 4.65 -19.26 -2.02
C GLN A 537 4.12 -19.72 -3.38
N ASN A 538 4.92 -20.50 -4.11
CA ASN A 538 4.43 -21.26 -5.26
C ASN A 538 3.86 -22.63 -4.82
N GLY A 539 3.93 -22.97 -3.52
CA GLY A 539 3.29 -24.14 -2.90
C GLY A 539 3.79 -25.51 -3.36
N VAL A 540 4.83 -25.56 -4.19
CA VAL A 540 5.31 -26.81 -4.82
C VAL A 540 5.95 -27.76 -3.82
N ASP A 541 6.63 -27.26 -2.78
CA ASP A 541 7.21 -28.10 -1.73
C ASP A 541 6.12 -28.79 -0.87
N GLU A 542 4.84 -28.45 -1.08
CA GLU A 542 3.70 -28.93 -0.31
C GLU A 542 2.87 -29.99 -1.05
N VAL A 543 3.28 -30.41 -2.27
CA VAL A 543 2.55 -31.40 -3.09
C VAL A 543 3.27 -32.75 -3.19
N ALA A 544 2.52 -33.83 -3.40
CA ALA A 544 3.05 -35.20 -3.45
C ALA A 544 3.85 -35.47 -4.73
N TRP A 545 3.41 -34.94 -5.87
CA TRP A 545 4.13 -35.03 -7.13
C TRP A 545 3.91 -33.79 -7.98
N ALA A 546 4.99 -33.29 -8.59
CA ALA A 546 4.98 -32.15 -9.49
C ALA A 546 5.86 -32.39 -10.72
N LEU A 547 5.43 -31.80 -11.83
CA LEU A 547 6.13 -31.74 -13.10
C LEU A 547 6.19 -30.29 -13.55
N ARG A 548 7.39 -29.84 -13.87
CA ARG A 548 7.61 -28.56 -14.53
C ARG A 548 7.86 -28.78 -16.02
N LEU A 549 7.16 -28.01 -16.85
CA LEU A 549 7.35 -28.01 -18.29
C LEU A 549 8.21 -26.80 -18.67
N GLN A 550 9.19 -27.02 -19.54
CA GLN A 550 9.97 -25.93 -20.14
C GLN A 550 9.90 -26.02 -21.66
N ALA A 551 9.39 -24.97 -22.29
CA ALA A 551 9.33 -24.83 -23.72
C ALA A 551 10.45 -23.90 -24.22
N SER A 552 11.00 -24.21 -25.39
CA SER A 552 11.89 -23.30 -26.12
C SER A 552 11.78 -23.49 -27.62
N ILE A 553 12.14 -22.44 -28.38
CA ILE A 553 12.34 -22.51 -29.83
C ILE A 553 13.83 -22.29 -30.11
N ALA A 554 14.47 -23.30 -30.69
CA ALA A 554 15.91 -23.30 -30.92
C ALA A 554 16.35 -22.10 -31.79
N GLY A 555 17.47 -21.46 -31.38
CA GLY A 555 18.02 -20.30 -32.10
C GLY A 555 17.25 -18.99 -31.89
N THR A 556 16.29 -18.95 -30.96
CA THR A 556 15.54 -17.74 -30.61
C THR A 556 15.62 -17.50 -29.10
N ARG A 557 15.18 -16.31 -28.64
CA ARG A 557 15.06 -16.02 -27.21
C ARG A 557 13.83 -16.67 -26.56
N TYR A 558 12.85 -17.10 -27.36
CA TYR A 558 11.54 -17.53 -26.89
C TYR A 558 11.61 -18.79 -26.03
N ARG A 559 11.07 -18.66 -24.82
CA ARG A 559 10.96 -19.72 -23.84
C ARG A 559 9.72 -19.53 -22.96
N ASP A 560 9.26 -20.61 -22.37
CA ASP A 560 8.31 -20.61 -21.27
C ASP A 560 8.77 -21.68 -20.28
N THR A 561 9.08 -21.29 -19.05
CA THR A 561 9.74 -22.14 -18.06
C THR A 561 8.98 -22.27 -16.76
N GLN A 562 7.81 -21.63 -16.67
CA GLN A 562 7.08 -21.45 -15.43
C GLN A 562 5.90 -22.42 -15.27
N THR A 563 5.46 -23.11 -16.34
CA THR A 563 4.31 -24.01 -16.30
C THR A 563 4.53 -25.20 -15.37
N ARG A 564 3.63 -25.41 -14.40
CA ARG A 564 3.70 -26.54 -13.45
C ARG A 564 2.37 -27.25 -13.30
N LEU A 565 2.42 -28.57 -13.20
CA LEU A 565 1.26 -29.42 -12.95
C LEU A 565 1.64 -30.55 -12.01
N GLY A 566 0.63 -31.23 -11.47
CA GLY A 566 0.84 -32.39 -10.64
C GLY A 566 -0.37 -32.72 -9.78
N TRP A 567 -0.16 -33.44 -8.69
CA TRP A 567 -1.25 -33.76 -7.77
C TRP A 567 -0.88 -33.62 -6.30
N VAL A 568 -1.92 -33.43 -5.52
CA VAL A 568 -1.89 -33.47 -4.06
C VAL A 568 -2.55 -34.75 -3.55
N GLU A 569 -2.08 -35.24 -2.42
CA GLU A 569 -2.66 -36.37 -1.68
C GLU A 569 -3.42 -35.89 -0.42
N ASP A 570 -4.13 -36.81 0.22
CA ASP A 570 -4.89 -36.51 1.44
C ASP A 570 -3.99 -35.93 2.53
N GLY A 571 -4.42 -34.80 3.12
CA GLY A 571 -3.67 -34.08 4.15
C GLY A 571 -2.73 -32.99 3.61
N GLN A 572 -2.61 -32.83 2.29
CA GLN A 572 -1.95 -31.69 1.64
C GLN A 572 -2.93 -30.55 1.33
N PRO A 573 -2.44 -29.34 0.98
CA PRO A 573 -3.30 -28.20 0.66
C PRO A 573 -4.29 -28.49 -0.48
N ASP A 574 -5.43 -27.81 -0.44
CA ASP A 574 -6.45 -27.89 -1.49
C ASP A 574 -5.83 -27.48 -2.85
N PRO A 575 -5.98 -28.28 -3.93
CA PRO A 575 -5.45 -27.91 -5.24
C PRO A 575 -5.88 -26.52 -5.72
N ALA A 576 -7.09 -26.07 -5.35
CA ALA A 576 -7.61 -24.78 -5.74
C ALA A 576 -6.80 -23.61 -5.16
N THR A 577 -6.21 -23.78 -3.97
CA THR A 577 -5.37 -22.74 -3.35
C THR A 577 -3.98 -22.66 -3.95
N LEU A 578 -3.56 -23.70 -4.68
CA LEU A 578 -2.26 -23.80 -5.35
C LEU A 578 -2.34 -23.39 -6.83
N ALA A 579 -3.54 -23.20 -7.38
CA ALA A 579 -3.76 -22.88 -8.78
C ALA A 579 -3.35 -21.42 -9.08
N LEU A 580 -2.43 -21.24 -10.03
CA LEU A 580 -2.00 -19.91 -10.50
C LEU A 580 -2.48 -19.71 -11.93
N ARG A 581 -3.26 -18.64 -12.15
CA ARG A 581 -3.76 -18.29 -13.48
C ARG A 581 -2.64 -17.76 -14.37
N GLU A 582 -2.77 -17.99 -15.67
CA GLU A 582 -1.85 -17.45 -16.67
C GLU A 582 -2.11 -15.94 -16.88
N PRO A 583 -1.10 -15.07 -16.75
CA PRO A 583 -1.25 -13.65 -17.04
C PRO A 583 -1.59 -13.38 -18.52
N PRO A 584 -2.35 -12.32 -18.85
CA PRO A 584 -2.73 -12.02 -20.24
C PRO A 584 -1.48 -11.81 -21.13
N PRO A 585 -1.36 -12.46 -22.29
CA PRO A 585 -0.19 -12.29 -23.16
C PRO A 585 -0.18 -10.91 -23.84
N VAL A 586 0.94 -10.18 -23.78
CA VAL A 586 1.06 -8.86 -24.44
C VAL A 586 1.36 -8.97 -25.95
N SER A 587 1.93 -10.09 -26.38
CA SER A 587 2.29 -10.32 -27.79
C SER A 587 2.22 -11.81 -28.13
N SER A 588 2.31 -12.13 -29.43
CA SER A 588 2.46 -13.50 -29.90
C SER A 588 3.81 -14.05 -29.44
N ASN A 589 3.76 -14.92 -28.43
CA ASN A 589 4.94 -15.46 -27.75
C ASN A 589 4.89 -16.99 -27.68
N LEU A 590 5.96 -17.63 -27.22
CA LEU A 590 5.93 -19.04 -26.83
C LEU A 590 5.26 -19.15 -25.46
N GLN A 591 4.18 -19.94 -25.38
CA GLN A 591 3.46 -20.20 -24.13
C GLN A 591 3.02 -21.66 -24.06
N VAL A 592 3.10 -22.24 -22.87
CA VAL A 592 2.53 -23.53 -22.50
C VAL A 592 1.56 -23.30 -21.35
N MET A 593 0.27 -23.42 -21.65
CA MET A 593 -0.79 -23.21 -20.68
C MET A 593 -1.51 -24.51 -20.38
N ILE A 594 -1.90 -24.70 -19.13
CA ILE A 594 -2.82 -25.75 -18.72
C ILE A 594 -4.24 -25.23 -18.90
N LEU A 595 -5.07 -25.96 -19.62
CA LEU A 595 -6.47 -25.63 -19.85
C LEU A 595 -7.33 -26.48 -18.93
N GLU A 596 -8.09 -25.82 -18.05
CA GLU A 596 -9.13 -26.45 -17.27
C GLU A 596 -10.41 -25.61 -17.38
N GLU A 597 -11.48 -26.24 -17.89
CA GLU A 597 -12.71 -25.56 -18.28
C GLU A 597 -12.41 -24.41 -19.26
N GLU A 598 -12.83 -23.18 -18.92
CA GLU A 598 -12.59 -21.96 -19.70
C GLU A 598 -11.40 -21.13 -19.15
N THR A 599 -10.63 -21.68 -18.20
CA THR A 599 -9.50 -20.97 -17.57
C THR A 599 -8.15 -21.53 -18.03
N SER A 600 -7.22 -20.62 -18.30
CA SER A 600 -5.81 -20.95 -18.54
C SER A 600 -5.00 -20.76 -17.24
N TYR A 601 -4.20 -21.77 -16.92
CA TYR A 601 -3.36 -21.80 -15.73
C TYR A 601 -1.89 -21.92 -16.09
N LEU A 602 -1.09 -21.15 -15.37
CA LEU A 602 0.35 -21.31 -15.29
C LEU A 602 0.69 -22.51 -14.38
N GLN A 603 -0.05 -22.65 -13.28
CA GLN A 603 0.11 -23.74 -12.33
C GLN A 603 -1.25 -24.35 -12.02
N TYR A 604 -1.38 -25.67 -12.17
CA TYR A 604 -2.63 -26.35 -11.84
C TYR A 604 -2.39 -27.78 -11.34
N PHE A 605 -2.69 -27.99 -10.06
CA PHE A 605 -2.66 -29.30 -9.42
C PHE A 605 -4.06 -29.91 -9.36
N LYS A 606 -4.14 -31.23 -9.34
CA LYS A 606 -5.40 -31.98 -9.17
C LYS A 606 -5.31 -32.88 -7.94
N SER A 607 -6.44 -33.30 -7.38
CA SER A 607 -6.43 -34.35 -6.35
C SER A 607 -5.98 -35.67 -6.95
N PHE A 608 -5.21 -36.45 -6.20
CA PHE A 608 -4.74 -37.76 -6.63
C PHE A 608 -5.91 -38.69 -7.04
N ALA A 609 -5.69 -39.48 -8.09
CA ALA A 609 -6.63 -40.50 -8.56
C ALA A 609 -5.89 -41.80 -8.87
N GLU A 610 -6.38 -42.93 -8.34
CA GLU A 610 -5.71 -44.24 -8.44
C GLU A 610 -5.53 -44.72 -9.88
N ALA A 611 -6.46 -44.41 -10.78
CA ALA A 611 -6.33 -44.78 -12.19
C ALA A 611 -5.31 -43.89 -12.91
N GLY A 612 -5.29 -42.59 -12.59
CA GLY A 612 -4.49 -41.59 -13.28
C GLY A 612 -5.23 -40.28 -13.49
N ILE A 613 -4.51 -39.28 -13.97
CA ILE A 613 -4.99 -37.91 -14.17
C ILE A 613 -4.56 -37.41 -15.56
N ARG A 614 -5.40 -36.57 -16.18
CA ARG A 614 -5.12 -35.87 -17.44
C ARG A 614 -5.06 -34.35 -17.26
N TRP A 615 -4.15 -33.73 -18.01
CA TRP A 615 -4.10 -32.29 -18.22
C TRP A 615 -4.11 -31.98 -19.70
N ARG A 616 -5.00 -31.07 -20.08
CA ARG A 616 -5.00 -30.50 -21.42
C ARG A 616 -4.03 -29.33 -21.46
N LEU A 617 -3.13 -29.34 -22.43
CA LEU A 617 -2.14 -28.28 -22.63
C LEU A 617 -2.39 -27.57 -23.95
N ARG A 618 -2.18 -26.25 -23.97
CA ARG A 618 -2.07 -25.45 -25.20
C ARG A 618 -0.63 -24.95 -25.31
N VAL A 619 0.03 -25.32 -26.40
CA VAL A 619 1.35 -24.85 -26.79
C VAL A 619 1.18 -23.85 -27.92
N ALA A 620 1.31 -22.56 -27.62
CA ALA A 620 1.27 -21.48 -28.60
C ALA A 620 2.69 -21.01 -28.92
N SER A 621 2.93 -20.55 -30.15
CA SER A 621 4.22 -20.03 -30.60
C SER A 621 4.05 -18.69 -31.32
N PRO A 622 5.11 -17.86 -31.42
CA PRO A 622 5.04 -16.56 -32.08
C PRO A 622 4.63 -16.59 -33.55
N GLY A 623 4.72 -17.75 -34.21
CA GLY A 623 4.39 -17.89 -35.63
C GLY A 623 4.02 -19.32 -36.02
N ALA A 624 3.57 -19.49 -37.26
CA ALA A 624 3.15 -20.78 -37.77
C ALA A 624 4.32 -21.77 -37.94
N ASN A 625 4.01 -23.06 -37.78
CA ASN A 625 4.88 -24.21 -38.05
C ASN A 625 6.20 -24.22 -37.27
N GLN A 626 6.30 -23.49 -36.16
CA GLN A 626 7.50 -23.46 -35.33
C GLN A 626 7.75 -24.83 -34.70
N THR A 627 9.01 -25.23 -34.61
CA THR A 627 9.42 -26.42 -33.85
C THR A 627 9.70 -26.02 -32.42
N VAL A 628 8.87 -26.52 -31.50
CA VAL A 628 8.99 -26.29 -30.06
C VAL A 628 9.61 -27.53 -29.43
N THR A 629 10.59 -27.31 -28.56
CA THR A 629 11.13 -28.34 -27.66
C THR A 629 10.49 -28.17 -26.30
N LEU A 630 9.79 -29.19 -25.82
CA LEU A 630 9.26 -29.29 -24.47
C LEU A 630 10.14 -30.23 -23.64
N GLN A 631 10.61 -29.75 -22.51
CA GLN A 631 11.34 -30.52 -21.50
C GLN A 631 10.43 -30.78 -20.30
N PHE A 632 10.36 -32.04 -19.91
CA PHE A 632 9.56 -32.59 -18.82
C PHE A 632 10.49 -32.80 -17.63
N LEU A 633 10.40 -31.93 -16.64
CA LEU A 633 11.23 -31.94 -15.45
C LEU A 633 10.39 -32.44 -14.27
N GLU A 634 10.51 -33.73 -13.98
CA GLU A 634 9.91 -34.31 -12.77
C GLU A 634 10.61 -33.74 -11.53
N GLU A 635 9.83 -33.13 -10.64
CA GLU A 635 10.34 -32.54 -9.39
C GLU A 635 10.24 -33.53 -8.21
N ALA A 636 9.44 -34.59 -8.39
CA ALA A 636 9.36 -35.75 -7.51
C ALA A 636 9.22 -37.03 -8.35
N ALA A 637 9.62 -38.18 -7.79
CA ALA A 637 9.50 -39.46 -8.49
C ALA A 637 8.03 -39.86 -8.67
N LEU A 638 7.68 -40.36 -9.86
CA LEU A 638 6.37 -40.96 -10.10
C LEU A 638 6.11 -42.16 -9.16
N ARG A 639 4.83 -42.33 -8.82
CA ARG A 639 4.36 -43.50 -8.07
C ARG A 639 4.66 -44.78 -8.86
N GLU A 640 5.01 -45.85 -8.15
CA GLU A 640 5.26 -47.15 -8.78
C GLU A 640 4.05 -47.60 -9.62
N GLY A 641 4.31 -48.02 -10.86
CA GLY A 641 3.28 -48.43 -11.82
C GLY A 641 2.59 -47.30 -12.58
N PHE A 642 2.91 -46.03 -12.28
CA PHE A 642 2.45 -44.89 -13.06
C PHE A 642 3.45 -44.55 -14.16
N GLU A 643 2.93 -44.17 -15.32
CA GLU A 643 3.69 -43.69 -16.47
C GLU A 643 3.16 -42.34 -16.93
N LEU A 644 4.05 -41.51 -17.47
CA LEU A 644 3.73 -40.25 -18.11
C LEU A 644 3.71 -40.46 -19.63
N ALA A 645 2.60 -40.10 -20.27
CA ALA A 645 2.47 -40.10 -21.73
C ALA A 645 1.82 -38.81 -22.23
N CYS A 646 2.22 -38.37 -23.42
CA CYS A 646 1.67 -37.21 -24.09
C CYS A 646 1.01 -37.63 -25.40
N TYR A 647 -0.19 -37.12 -25.65
CA TYR A 647 -0.96 -37.35 -26.87
C TYR A 647 -1.25 -36.04 -27.56
N ASP A 648 -1.31 -36.08 -28.89
CA ASP A 648 -1.89 -34.99 -29.66
C ASP A 648 -3.41 -34.94 -29.42
N ALA A 649 -3.92 -33.84 -28.86
CA ALA A 649 -5.31 -33.75 -28.43
C ALA A 649 -6.32 -33.82 -29.59
N LYS A 650 -5.89 -33.57 -30.84
CA LYS A 650 -6.76 -33.60 -32.02
C LYS A 650 -6.85 -34.99 -32.64
N THR A 651 -5.76 -35.73 -32.63
CA THR A 651 -5.62 -37.01 -33.34
C THR A 651 -5.59 -38.22 -32.41
N GLY A 652 -5.41 -38.02 -31.10
CA GLY A 652 -5.18 -39.09 -30.13
C GLY A 652 -3.84 -39.82 -30.30
N LYS A 653 -2.98 -39.36 -31.22
CA LYS A 653 -1.71 -40.01 -31.50
C LYS A 653 -0.72 -39.75 -30.36
N SER A 654 -0.14 -40.81 -29.81
CA SER A 654 0.95 -40.70 -28.84
C SER A 654 2.15 -39.97 -29.44
N LEU A 655 2.71 -39.04 -28.68
CA LEU A 655 3.87 -38.24 -29.00
C LEU A 655 5.06 -38.73 -28.18
N PRO A 656 6.16 -39.16 -28.81
CA PRO A 656 7.25 -39.81 -28.10
C PRO A 656 8.05 -38.81 -27.26
N ILE A 657 8.06 -39.01 -25.95
CA ILE A 657 8.95 -38.32 -25.02
C ILE A 657 10.22 -39.16 -24.90
N ARG A 658 11.37 -38.60 -25.26
CA ARG A 658 12.68 -39.29 -25.22
C ARG A 658 13.57 -38.58 -24.21
N GLN A 659 13.97 -39.29 -23.15
CA GLN A 659 14.80 -38.72 -22.08
C GLN A 659 14.23 -37.41 -21.50
N GLY A 660 12.91 -37.38 -21.28
CA GLY A 660 12.22 -36.20 -20.77
C GLY A 660 12.03 -35.07 -21.78
N VAL A 661 12.29 -35.30 -23.08
CA VAL A 661 12.16 -34.27 -24.12
C VAL A 661 11.15 -34.69 -25.19
N LEU A 662 10.27 -33.77 -25.57
CA LEU A 662 9.36 -33.87 -26.70
C LEU A 662 9.64 -32.72 -27.69
N GLN A 663 9.79 -33.05 -28.96
CA GLN A 663 9.79 -32.05 -30.04
C GLN A 663 8.49 -32.14 -30.83
N LEU A 664 7.87 -30.99 -31.06
CA LEU A 664 6.62 -30.89 -31.80
C LEU A 664 6.58 -29.65 -32.68
N SER A 665 5.75 -29.69 -33.73
CA SER A 665 5.42 -28.52 -34.53
C SER A 665 4.07 -27.95 -34.10
N THR A 666 4.01 -26.63 -33.91
CA THR A 666 2.77 -25.90 -33.62
C THR A 666 1.84 -25.77 -34.84
N GLY A 667 2.26 -26.23 -36.01
CA GLY A 667 1.40 -26.28 -37.20
C GLY A 667 0.98 -24.91 -37.72
N ALA A 668 0.10 -24.90 -38.73
CA ALA A 668 -0.24 -23.68 -39.48
C ALA A 668 -0.92 -22.57 -38.65
N SER A 669 -1.59 -22.93 -37.55
CA SER A 669 -2.21 -21.96 -36.63
C SER A 669 -1.20 -21.33 -35.66
N GLY A 670 0.03 -21.87 -35.55
CA GLY A 670 0.96 -21.48 -34.50
C GLY A 670 0.60 -22.05 -33.13
N GLU A 671 -0.34 -23.01 -33.06
CA GLU A 671 -0.82 -23.62 -31.83
C GLU A 671 -0.96 -25.14 -31.92
N ARG A 672 -0.56 -25.84 -30.85
CA ARG A 672 -0.78 -27.28 -30.67
C ARG A 672 -1.48 -27.55 -29.35
N PHE A 673 -2.48 -28.43 -29.37
CA PHE A 673 -3.14 -28.91 -28.16
C PHE A 673 -2.66 -30.32 -27.85
N LEU A 674 -2.27 -30.54 -26.60
CA LEU A 674 -1.76 -31.82 -26.10
C LEU A 674 -2.63 -32.31 -24.95
N GLU A 675 -2.68 -33.62 -24.77
CA GLU A 675 -3.23 -34.26 -23.58
C GLU A 675 -2.08 -34.98 -22.88
N LEU A 676 -1.74 -34.54 -21.68
CA LEU A 676 -0.76 -35.16 -20.83
C LEU A 676 -1.48 -36.08 -19.84
N ALA A 677 -1.18 -37.37 -19.90
CA ALA A 677 -1.77 -38.37 -19.03
C ALA A 677 -0.71 -38.99 -18.13
N VAL A 678 -0.97 -39.00 -16.82
CA VAL A 678 -0.11 -39.64 -15.83
C VAL A 678 -0.93 -40.64 -15.04
N GLY A 679 -0.62 -41.92 -15.15
CA GLY A 679 -1.49 -43.00 -14.67
C GLY A 679 -0.97 -44.39 -14.98
N SER A 680 -1.77 -45.40 -14.64
CA SER A 680 -1.48 -46.80 -14.96
C SER A 680 -1.50 -47.08 -16.47
N ALA A 681 -0.94 -48.21 -16.91
CA ALA A 681 -0.97 -48.61 -18.31
C ALA A 681 -2.40 -48.74 -18.88
N ASP A 682 -3.36 -49.19 -18.07
CA ASP A 682 -4.77 -49.26 -18.46
C ASP A 682 -5.37 -47.85 -18.68
N PHE A 683 -5.01 -46.90 -17.81
CA PHE A 683 -5.41 -45.51 -17.95
C PHE A 683 -4.83 -44.86 -19.21
N GLN A 684 -3.59 -45.20 -19.56
CA GLN A 684 -2.98 -44.75 -20.82
C GLN A 684 -3.74 -45.27 -22.04
N THR A 685 -4.09 -46.56 -22.01
CA THR A 685 -4.87 -47.20 -23.09
C THR A 685 -6.25 -46.57 -23.24
N GLN A 686 -6.95 -46.33 -22.12
CA GLN A 686 -8.25 -45.67 -22.13
C GLN A 686 -8.15 -44.22 -22.63
N THR A 687 -7.12 -43.49 -22.19
CA THR A 687 -6.90 -42.11 -22.64
C THR A 687 -6.69 -42.03 -24.15
N ALA A 688 -5.85 -42.91 -24.70
CA ALA A 688 -5.63 -42.96 -26.14
C ALA A 688 -6.92 -43.26 -26.91
N ALA A 689 -7.78 -44.14 -26.38
CA ALA A 689 -9.08 -44.46 -26.97
C ALA A 689 -10.07 -43.27 -26.93
N ASP A 690 -10.14 -42.56 -25.79
CA ASP A 690 -11.01 -41.39 -25.61
C ASP A 690 -10.69 -40.25 -26.58
N LEU A 691 -9.42 -40.12 -26.98
CA LEU A 691 -8.92 -39.05 -27.85
C LEU A 691 -8.96 -39.38 -29.34
N GLN A 692 -9.34 -40.60 -29.73
CA GLN A 692 -9.47 -40.92 -31.14
C GLN A 692 -10.61 -40.10 -31.74
N PRO A 693 -10.38 -39.43 -32.89
CA PRO A 693 -11.44 -38.66 -33.54
C PRO A 693 -12.59 -39.59 -33.92
N VAL A 694 -13.76 -39.37 -33.30
CA VAL A 694 -14.97 -40.10 -33.65
C VAL A 694 -15.40 -39.64 -35.04
N ILE A 695 -15.25 -40.54 -36.01
CA ILE A 695 -15.79 -40.32 -37.35
C ILE A 695 -17.32 -40.30 -37.22
N THR A 696 -17.92 -39.12 -37.36
CA THR A 696 -19.37 -38.95 -37.20
C THR A 696 -20.14 -38.95 -38.52
N ARG A 697 -19.43 -38.84 -39.67
CA ARG A 697 -20.05 -38.82 -40.99
C ARG A 697 -19.20 -39.54 -42.04
N PHE A 698 -19.87 -39.99 -43.08
CA PHE A 698 -19.22 -40.46 -44.30
C PHE A 698 -18.57 -39.26 -45.01
N ALA A 699 -17.28 -39.35 -45.35
CA ALA A 699 -16.59 -38.31 -46.12
C ALA A 699 -15.52 -38.90 -47.03
N LEU A 700 -15.38 -38.37 -48.25
CA LEU A 700 -14.24 -38.64 -49.12
C LEU A 700 -13.22 -37.51 -48.92
N GLN A 701 -12.01 -37.85 -48.50
CA GLN A 701 -10.94 -36.89 -48.29
C GLN A 701 -10.27 -36.54 -49.63
N PRO A 702 -9.66 -35.34 -49.75
CA PRO A 702 -8.89 -34.98 -50.92
C PRO A 702 -7.79 -36.00 -51.21
N ASN A 703 -7.59 -36.33 -52.48
CA ASN A 703 -6.52 -37.23 -52.88
C ASN A 703 -5.16 -36.53 -52.73
N TYR A 704 -4.15 -37.22 -52.19
CA TYR A 704 -2.81 -36.68 -52.01
C TYR A 704 -1.71 -37.69 -52.37
N PRO A 705 -0.67 -37.28 -53.12
CA PRO A 705 -0.52 -35.98 -53.78
C PRO A 705 -1.52 -35.79 -54.94
N ASN A 706 -1.91 -34.54 -55.24
CA ASN A 706 -2.71 -34.20 -56.43
C ASN A 706 -2.00 -34.79 -57.68
N PRO A 707 -2.68 -35.48 -58.62
CA PRO A 707 -2.11 -36.58 -59.39
C PRO A 707 -1.29 -36.10 -60.60
N PHE A 708 -0.23 -35.35 -60.32
CA PHE A 708 0.91 -35.13 -61.19
C PHE A 708 1.98 -36.22 -61.03
N ASN A 709 1.86 -37.05 -59.99
CA ASN A 709 2.65 -38.26 -59.74
C ASN A 709 1.88 -39.52 -60.16
N PRO A 710 2.57 -40.66 -60.45
CA PRO A 710 1.93 -41.90 -60.90
C PRO A 710 0.99 -42.56 -59.87
N GLU A 711 1.11 -42.16 -58.60
CA GLU A 711 0.35 -42.72 -57.48
C GLU A 711 -0.22 -41.58 -56.62
N THR A 712 -1.45 -41.78 -56.15
CA THR A 712 -2.14 -40.90 -55.20
C THR A 712 -2.87 -41.76 -54.17
N GLU A 713 -2.93 -41.28 -52.93
CA GLU A 713 -3.72 -41.90 -51.87
C GLU A 713 -5.11 -41.24 -51.83
N ILE A 714 -6.17 -42.05 -51.75
CA ILE A 714 -7.56 -41.59 -51.62
C ILE A 714 -8.10 -42.13 -50.29
N ARG A 715 -8.35 -41.24 -49.34
CA ARG A 715 -8.88 -41.60 -48.01
C ARG A 715 -10.37 -41.34 -47.93
N PHE A 716 -11.09 -42.16 -47.19
CA PHE A 716 -12.50 -41.95 -46.89
C PHE A 716 -12.79 -42.34 -45.44
N ASP A 717 -13.76 -41.65 -44.85
CA ASP A 717 -14.16 -41.80 -43.46
C ASP A 717 -15.50 -42.55 -43.40
N LEU A 718 -15.59 -43.53 -42.50
CA LEU A 718 -16.82 -44.29 -42.23
C LEU A 718 -17.23 -44.14 -40.76
N PRO A 719 -18.45 -43.65 -40.47
CA PRO A 719 -18.92 -43.53 -39.09
C PRO A 719 -19.31 -44.87 -38.47
N ARG A 720 -19.57 -45.88 -39.32
CA ARG A 720 -19.79 -47.28 -38.97
C ARG A 720 -19.29 -48.14 -40.12
N ALA A 721 -18.81 -49.35 -39.80
CA ALA A 721 -18.44 -50.33 -40.81
C ALA A 721 -19.60 -50.58 -41.78
N GLY A 722 -19.30 -50.68 -43.07
CA GLY A 722 -20.31 -50.83 -44.11
C GLY A 722 -19.72 -51.07 -45.49
N GLU A 723 -20.59 -51.44 -46.44
CA GLU A 723 -20.19 -51.59 -47.83
C GLU A 723 -19.82 -50.25 -48.45
N VAL A 724 -18.61 -50.18 -49.01
CA VAL A 724 -18.11 -49.02 -49.76
C VAL A 724 -17.73 -49.45 -51.16
N LYS A 725 -18.16 -48.66 -52.15
CA LYS A 725 -17.70 -48.71 -53.55
C LYS A 725 -17.01 -47.40 -53.90
N LEU A 726 -15.69 -47.42 -54.10
CA LEU A 726 -14.91 -46.26 -54.56
C LEU A 726 -14.76 -46.31 -56.09
N SER A 727 -15.37 -45.36 -56.80
CA SER A 727 -15.37 -45.31 -58.27
C SER A 727 -14.86 -43.97 -58.80
N VAL A 728 -14.11 -44.01 -59.91
CA VAL A 728 -13.60 -42.85 -60.63
C VAL A 728 -14.49 -42.59 -61.84
N PHE A 729 -14.94 -41.34 -61.99
CA PHE A 729 -15.76 -40.90 -63.12
C PHE A 729 -15.02 -39.83 -63.93
N ASN A 730 -15.28 -39.76 -65.23
CA ASN A 730 -14.80 -38.64 -66.05
C ASN A 730 -15.72 -37.41 -65.91
N LEU A 731 -15.33 -36.30 -66.54
CA LEU A 731 -16.10 -35.04 -66.52
C LEU A 731 -17.50 -35.15 -67.14
N LEU A 732 -17.77 -36.19 -67.95
CA LEU A 732 -19.08 -36.48 -68.52
C LEU A 732 -19.93 -37.38 -67.62
N GLY A 733 -19.45 -37.73 -66.42
CA GLY A 733 -20.13 -38.61 -65.48
C GLY A 733 -20.08 -40.09 -65.85
N GLN A 734 -19.21 -40.50 -66.77
CA GLN A 734 -19.03 -41.91 -67.13
C GLN A 734 -18.04 -42.57 -66.16
N GLU A 735 -18.39 -43.74 -65.62
CA GLU A 735 -17.51 -44.51 -64.75
C GLU A 735 -16.29 -45.01 -65.55
N ILE A 736 -15.10 -44.57 -65.17
CA ILE A 736 -13.82 -44.97 -65.79
C ILE A 736 -13.33 -46.27 -65.15
N ARG A 737 -13.41 -46.36 -63.81
CA ARG A 737 -12.94 -47.52 -63.05
C ARG A 737 -13.48 -47.52 -61.62
N THR A 738 -13.88 -48.68 -61.13
CA THR A 738 -14.00 -48.94 -59.68
C THR A 738 -12.60 -49.25 -59.12
N LEU A 739 -12.14 -48.47 -58.14
CA LEU A 739 -10.85 -48.67 -57.48
C LEU A 739 -10.94 -49.72 -56.38
N SER A 740 -12.06 -49.75 -55.66
CA SER A 740 -12.30 -50.77 -54.65
C SER A 740 -13.79 -50.96 -54.33
N THR A 741 -14.13 -52.18 -53.92
CA THR A 741 -15.45 -52.55 -53.40
C THR A 741 -15.27 -53.54 -52.26
N GLY A 742 -15.90 -53.28 -51.11
CA GLY A 742 -15.83 -54.19 -49.98
C GLY A 742 -16.55 -53.66 -48.75
N ASN A 743 -16.64 -54.51 -47.72
CA ASN A 743 -17.03 -54.08 -46.39
C ASN A 743 -15.78 -53.60 -45.65
N TYR A 744 -15.81 -52.38 -45.13
CA TYR A 744 -14.67 -51.69 -44.53
C TYR A 744 -14.90 -51.38 -43.05
#